data_AF-A0A0F7NG94-F1
#
_entry.id   AF-A0A0F7NG94-F1
#
_cell.length_a   1.000
_cell.length_b   1.000
_cell.length_c   1.000
_cell.angle_alpha   90.00
_cell.angle_beta   90.00
_cell.angle_gamma   90.00
#
_symmetry.space_group_name_H-M   'P 1'
#
loop_
_entity.id
_entity.type
_entity.pdbx_description
1 polymer ?
#
loop_
_entity_poly.entity_id
_entity_poly.type
_entity_poly.pdbx_seq_one_letter_code
_entity_poly.pdbx_strand_id
1 'polypeptide(L)'
;MLASVAALTAPAAGTTDEQGVSRAPERPSAPTGLRTNSLPAPTDVDITGTVEFGWQSALRRQGAYKIEVTRVGAGRPVWATGKVASAQSSAVRYAGPALRAGERYRWRVQVWDDDRRPSGWSESASFGTGPGADWGNSAPVWPRPPAGEKWTDYRVDLTLTVTRTALGVRFRSPDKRNGYMWQFRAAGAANSSTLVPHIQTDGTFRAGAPVPLGTELKTGAEHRVSIEAVGSTLTTSLDGRVVDRRTDTTYAEGVIGFRNGGSETGVVDDVRVTDLTGDGDELYRNDFDDPAAGFPCGTVQDGALSLGTGVDCLNANLANDWALFRDDFSLAPGKKVAWATVFATGSAFSSAKQYVYKMYLDGEFVGLGPTSPTGDEVRYDGFDLTDRLRERGPHTLSAIAYATKDRRFQAHVIVRYTDGTTQTLGTGAGWQARTGSDIWTSTESIGTNYWYAPREDVTMAAFPDGFRKPGFTGQGWTAPEVKEPYEKLAPTPFAKVEEQTHAPQKIVDLGGGDYFVDFGRTWMGGVRLTLDGRQDQQVRLRFGEELSAPHTARYRMRTGNTYEDVLTLRDGRQTLDTWGMRVFRYLNIVDSPVPITKENLSALAMVYPFDRDAAELTSSDPDLVRVWQFTKDTIETANQNFFTDSWTRERTNYEADAYIQLLSNLHLAEDPTLSQYSMDYFEENRTWPTEWPMYVISAVYDTWQRTGSTAQIERAYDTLKPKLLDEDYGPATGTIVQRDAIVDWPDSQRDGYRFTDQNTVLNALAYSNYRQMETIARELGHTSDAEEFRAKARTIRDALNTRFYDPGQGAYDDGLDRDDVPTGHHAVHASVFPSAFGVPDDAGRRGAVADYISSRGMACSVYCSGFLLEALYGAGHGQDALDLLTSTGTNGWLHMLDIGAGATGEAWDPGQKSNMTWSHPWATAPAYVIPRDMYGIEPTSPGYATFQVKPQTGDQRFGSVTLPTVKGTIAVSFHRSGDRQDLGVQMPGNTTGTVSVPVPEGHEGAVVFVDGSPVRGERDGDRIAVRVDAGCHVLSTSGAASVRNDDRLTGICRKGN
;
A
#
# COMPACT_ATOMS: atom_id res chain seq x y z
N MET A 1 -10.02 -93.19 0.42
CA MET A 1 -8.63 -92.80 0.17
C MET A 1 -8.59 -91.27 0.22
N LEU A 2 -8.31 -90.67 1.38
CA LEU A 2 -7.00 -90.15 1.87
C LEU A 2 -6.54 -88.92 1.04
N ALA A 3 -6.69 -87.67 1.53
CA ALA A 3 -5.90 -86.91 2.54
C ALA A 3 -4.66 -86.21 1.91
N SER A 4 -4.65 -84.88 1.76
CA SER A 4 -4.12 -83.81 2.65
C SER A 4 -2.59 -83.76 2.79
N VAL A 5 -1.95 -82.62 2.46
CA VAL A 5 -0.88 -81.93 3.23
C VAL A 5 -0.82 -80.42 2.85
N ALA A 6 -0.65 -79.56 3.86
CA ALA A 6 -0.59 -78.10 3.83
C ALA A 6 0.82 -77.52 3.60
N ALA A 7 0.91 -76.23 3.23
CA ALA A 7 2.12 -75.42 3.35
C ALA A 7 1.79 -74.09 4.07
N LEU A 8 2.62 -73.75 5.06
CA LEU A 8 2.46 -72.68 6.05
C LEU A 8 2.68 -71.27 5.46
N THR A 9 1.83 -70.33 5.85
CA THR A 9 2.06 -68.88 5.79
C THR A 9 2.65 -68.39 7.12
N ALA A 10 3.69 -67.56 7.06
CA ALA A 10 4.20 -66.82 8.21
C ALA A 10 3.45 -65.48 8.36
N PRO A 11 3.03 -65.06 9.56
CA PRO A 11 2.41 -63.76 9.78
C PRO A 11 3.48 -62.67 9.89
N ALA A 12 3.19 -61.50 9.30
CA ALA A 12 3.95 -60.28 9.49
C ALA A 12 3.92 -59.87 10.97
N ALA A 13 5.09 -59.56 11.54
CA ALA A 13 5.22 -59.08 12.90
C ALA A 13 4.58 -57.68 13.02
N GLY A 14 3.50 -57.60 13.81
CA GLY A 14 2.97 -56.34 14.31
C GLY A 14 3.72 -55.93 15.57
N THR A 15 4.16 -54.68 15.64
CA THR A 15 4.73 -54.08 16.84
C THR A 15 3.60 -53.77 17.83
N THR A 16 3.63 -54.42 18.99
CA THR A 16 2.71 -54.18 20.12
C THR A 16 3.34 -53.19 21.10
N ASP A 17 2.61 -52.13 21.43
CA ASP A 17 2.86 -51.29 22.60
C ASP A 17 2.17 -51.89 23.84
N GLU A 18 2.64 -51.57 25.05
CA GLU A 18 2.25 -52.20 26.34
C GLU A 18 0.80 -51.99 26.80
N GLN A 19 -0.09 -51.45 25.95
CA GLN A 19 -1.53 -51.41 26.19
C GLN A 19 -2.25 -51.88 24.93
N GLY A 20 -2.65 -53.16 24.92
CA GLY A 20 -3.19 -53.89 23.77
C GLY A 20 -4.46 -53.32 23.13
N VAL A 21 -4.31 -52.25 22.36
CA VAL A 21 -5.30 -51.77 21.38
C VAL A 21 -4.63 -51.73 20.01
N SER A 22 -5.03 -52.63 19.11
CA SER A 22 -4.71 -52.51 17.69
C SER A 22 -5.37 -51.24 17.15
N ARG A 23 -4.60 -50.16 17.02
CA ARG A 23 -5.01 -48.99 16.24
C ARG A 23 -5.01 -49.39 14.77
N ALA A 24 -6.17 -49.29 14.11
CA ALA A 24 -6.21 -49.30 12.65
C ALA A 24 -5.22 -48.25 12.13
N PRO A 25 -4.49 -48.50 11.02
CA PRO A 25 -3.56 -47.51 10.48
C PRO A 25 -4.30 -46.19 10.25
N GLU A 26 -3.82 -45.15 10.92
CA GLU A 26 -4.44 -43.83 10.91
C GLU A 26 -4.47 -43.29 9.48
N ARG A 27 -5.63 -42.80 9.04
CA ARG A 27 -5.74 -42.23 7.69
C ARG A 27 -4.84 -41.00 7.60
N PRO A 28 -4.12 -40.80 6.48
CA PRO A 28 -3.36 -39.58 6.29
C PRO A 28 -4.24 -38.32 6.45
N SER A 29 -3.71 -37.29 7.11
CA SER A 29 -4.41 -36.02 7.38
C SER A 29 -4.84 -35.32 6.08
N ALA A 30 -6.00 -34.68 6.11
CA ALA A 30 -6.51 -33.91 4.98
C ALA A 30 -5.67 -32.64 4.75
N PRO A 31 -5.54 -32.16 3.50
CA PRO A 31 -4.90 -30.87 3.21
C PRO A 31 -5.62 -29.69 3.85
N THR A 32 -4.87 -28.64 4.16
CA THR A 32 -5.32 -27.38 4.77
C THR A 32 -4.79 -26.17 3.99
N GLY A 33 -5.07 -24.95 4.43
CA GLY A 33 -4.50 -23.72 3.84
C GLY A 33 -4.83 -23.56 2.35
N LEU A 34 -6.05 -23.93 1.94
CA LEU A 34 -6.46 -23.86 0.54
C LEU A 34 -6.51 -22.40 0.06
N ARG A 35 -5.88 -22.13 -1.09
CA ARG A 35 -5.79 -20.81 -1.72
C ARG A 35 -6.13 -20.86 -3.21
N THR A 36 -6.80 -19.83 -3.70
CA THR A 36 -7.01 -19.55 -5.13
C THR A 36 -6.28 -18.28 -5.49
N ASN A 37 -5.36 -18.33 -6.45
CA ASN A 37 -4.44 -17.24 -6.78
C ASN A 37 -3.77 -16.65 -5.52
N SER A 38 -3.24 -17.53 -4.66
CA SER A 38 -2.60 -17.21 -3.36
C SER A 38 -3.52 -16.61 -2.28
N LEU A 39 -4.79 -16.34 -2.58
CA LEU A 39 -5.77 -15.79 -1.63
C LEU A 39 -6.69 -16.89 -1.06
N PRO A 40 -7.11 -16.81 0.22
CA PRO A 40 -7.92 -17.86 0.84
C PRO A 40 -9.35 -17.95 0.27
N ALA A 41 -9.99 -16.82 0.00
CA ALA A 41 -11.35 -16.77 -0.53
C ALA A 41 -11.63 -15.52 -1.39
N PRO A 42 -10.90 -15.30 -2.49
CA PRO A 42 -11.09 -14.11 -3.34
C PRO A 42 -12.49 -14.09 -3.98
N THR A 43 -13.11 -12.92 -4.11
CA THR A 43 -14.49 -12.78 -4.62
C THR A 43 -14.58 -12.28 -6.06
N ASP A 44 -13.48 -11.81 -6.62
CA ASP A 44 -13.37 -11.06 -7.86
C ASP A 44 -12.27 -11.61 -8.78
N VAL A 45 -12.03 -12.93 -8.75
CA VAL A 45 -11.04 -13.58 -9.63
C VAL A 45 -11.30 -13.25 -11.09
N ASP A 46 -10.26 -12.82 -11.79
CA ASP A 46 -10.31 -12.54 -13.23
C ASP A 46 -10.52 -13.83 -14.02
N ILE A 47 -11.62 -13.88 -14.77
CA ILE A 47 -11.97 -15.03 -15.62
C ILE A 47 -11.14 -15.11 -16.90
N THR A 48 -10.46 -14.01 -17.28
CA THR A 48 -9.56 -13.96 -18.44
C THR A 48 -8.14 -14.35 -18.06
N GLY A 49 -7.81 -14.26 -16.77
CA GLY A 49 -6.51 -14.60 -16.20
C GLY A 49 -6.31 -16.08 -15.91
N THR A 50 -5.11 -16.41 -15.43
CA THR A 50 -4.80 -17.76 -14.94
C THR A 50 -5.38 -17.95 -13.54
N VAL A 51 -6.07 -19.08 -13.33
CA VAL A 51 -6.56 -19.50 -12.01
C VAL A 51 -5.70 -20.65 -11.51
N GLU A 52 -5.12 -20.49 -10.32
CA GLU A 52 -4.22 -21.45 -9.69
C GLU A 52 -4.71 -21.83 -8.28
N PHE A 53 -4.51 -23.09 -7.92
CA PHE A 53 -4.83 -23.63 -6.60
C PHE A 53 -3.56 -23.96 -5.81
N GLY A 54 -3.57 -23.68 -4.52
CA GLY A 54 -2.53 -24.06 -3.57
C GLY A 54 -3.12 -24.67 -2.30
N TRP A 55 -2.39 -25.56 -1.66
CA TRP A 55 -2.73 -26.18 -0.39
C TRP A 55 -1.47 -26.60 0.39
N GLN A 56 -1.62 -26.63 1.71
CA GLN A 56 -0.63 -27.16 2.62
C GLN A 56 -0.92 -28.66 2.86
N SER A 57 0.11 -29.48 2.73
CA SER A 57 0.02 -30.92 2.94
C SER A 57 0.64 -31.25 4.29
N ALA A 58 -0.05 -32.02 5.12
CA ALA A 58 0.51 -32.58 6.36
C ALA A 58 1.32 -33.87 6.11
N LEU A 59 1.37 -34.36 4.87
CA LEU A 59 2.10 -35.57 4.53
C LEU A 59 3.59 -35.29 4.51
N ARG A 60 4.42 -36.24 4.97
CA ARG A 60 5.88 -36.15 4.81
C ARG A 60 6.26 -35.90 3.35
N ARG A 61 5.63 -36.65 2.43
CA ARG A 61 5.70 -36.44 0.98
C ARG A 61 4.34 -36.73 0.36
N GLN A 62 3.96 -35.90 -0.62
CA GLN A 62 2.78 -36.11 -1.44
C GLN A 62 3.19 -36.75 -2.76
N GLY A 63 2.59 -37.89 -3.12
CA GLY A 63 2.82 -38.55 -4.40
C GLY A 63 1.76 -38.26 -5.47
N ALA A 64 0.55 -37.83 -5.05
CA ALA A 64 -0.54 -37.51 -5.95
C ALA A 64 -1.57 -36.58 -5.31
N TYR A 65 -2.40 -35.94 -6.14
CA TYR A 65 -3.56 -35.16 -5.72
C TYR A 65 -4.81 -35.43 -6.57
N LYS A 66 -5.97 -35.00 -6.07
CA LYS A 66 -7.24 -34.97 -6.78
C LYS A 66 -8.01 -33.71 -6.36
N ILE A 67 -8.41 -32.88 -7.32
CA ILE A 67 -9.19 -31.66 -7.11
C ILE A 67 -10.61 -31.86 -7.65
N GLU A 68 -11.60 -31.30 -6.95
CA GLU A 68 -12.97 -31.14 -7.43
C GLU A 68 -13.39 -29.68 -7.28
N VAL A 69 -13.85 -29.06 -8.37
CA VAL A 69 -14.40 -27.69 -8.40
C VAL A 69 -15.89 -27.76 -8.73
N THR A 70 -16.71 -27.14 -7.90
CA THR A 70 -18.18 -27.15 -8.00
C THR A 70 -18.69 -25.71 -7.97
N ARG A 71 -19.47 -25.32 -8.98
CA ARG A 71 -20.20 -24.04 -8.91
C ARG A 71 -21.22 -24.09 -7.78
N VAL A 72 -21.30 -23.08 -6.94
CA VAL A 72 -22.28 -23.03 -5.84
C VAL A 72 -23.70 -23.10 -6.43
N GLY A 73 -24.53 -23.99 -5.86
CA GLY A 73 -25.86 -24.31 -6.39
C GLY A 73 -25.89 -25.40 -7.48
N ALA A 74 -24.74 -25.87 -7.97
CA ALA A 74 -24.68 -27.07 -8.81
C ALA A 74 -24.60 -28.34 -7.94
N GLY A 75 -25.32 -29.40 -8.32
CA GLY A 75 -25.30 -30.69 -7.62
C GLY A 75 -24.13 -31.62 -7.98
N ARG A 76 -23.21 -31.17 -8.86
CA ARG A 76 -22.04 -31.96 -9.31
C ARG A 76 -20.84 -31.05 -9.62
N PRO A 77 -19.60 -31.55 -9.50
CA PRO A 77 -18.42 -30.81 -9.92
C PRO A 77 -18.50 -30.37 -11.39
N VAL A 78 -18.09 -29.15 -11.68
CA VAL A 78 -17.89 -28.64 -13.04
C VAL A 78 -16.54 -29.06 -13.62
N TRP A 79 -15.58 -29.36 -12.75
CA TRP A 79 -14.28 -29.89 -13.09
C TRP A 79 -13.79 -30.83 -12.00
N ALA A 80 -13.16 -31.93 -12.41
CA ALA A 80 -12.48 -32.85 -11.53
C ALA A 80 -11.24 -33.40 -12.24
N THR A 81 -10.10 -33.41 -11.56
CA THR A 81 -8.82 -33.83 -12.19
C THR A 81 -8.68 -35.34 -12.33
N GLY A 82 -9.47 -36.12 -11.59
CA GLY A 82 -9.07 -37.49 -11.25
C GLY A 82 -7.80 -37.50 -10.39
N LYS A 83 -7.20 -38.68 -10.20
CA LYS A 83 -5.92 -38.80 -9.48
C LYS A 83 -4.78 -38.40 -10.41
N VAL A 84 -4.06 -37.33 -10.07
CA VAL A 84 -2.88 -36.83 -10.79
C VAL A 84 -1.63 -37.22 -10.01
N ALA A 85 -0.70 -37.96 -10.65
CA ALA A 85 0.57 -38.32 -10.03
C ALA A 85 1.53 -37.12 -10.06
N SER A 86 1.53 -36.34 -8.99
CA SER A 86 2.38 -35.15 -8.83
C SER A 86 2.50 -34.77 -7.35
N ALA A 87 3.70 -34.32 -6.97
CA ALA A 87 4.00 -33.74 -5.66
C ALA A 87 3.68 -32.25 -5.58
N GLN A 88 3.27 -31.61 -6.68
CA GLN A 88 2.91 -30.20 -6.70
C GLN A 88 1.71 -29.93 -5.77
N SER A 89 1.83 -28.88 -4.96
CA SER A 89 0.78 -28.45 -4.02
C SER A 89 0.58 -26.93 -3.99
N SER A 90 1.29 -26.19 -4.84
CA SER A 90 1.16 -24.75 -5.04
C SER A 90 1.13 -24.47 -6.54
N ALA A 91 0.51 -23.36 -6.95
CA ALA A 91 0.40 -22.95 -8.34
C ALA A 91 -0.20 -24.02 -9.30
N VAL A 92 -1.13 -24.86 -8.80
CA VAL A 92 -1.77 -25.90 -9.62
C VAL A 92 -2.86 -25.27 -10.48
N ARG A 93 -2.61 -25.15 -11.78
CA ARG A 93 -3.52 -24.48 -12.73
C ARG A 93 -4.86 -25.19 -12.85
N TYR A 94 -5.93 -24.40 -12.85
CA TYR A 94 -7.26 -24.83 -13.25
C TYR A 94 -7.24 -25.18 -14.75
N ALA A 95 -7.58 -26.42 -15.08
CA ALA A 95 -7.66 -26.91 -16.46
C ALA A 95 -9.08 -27.39 -16.82
N GLY A 96 -10.09 -26.82 -16.16
CA GLY A 96 -11.49 -27.12 -16.42
C GLY A 96 -12.10 -26.25 -17.52
N PRO A 97 -13.41 -26.40 -17.77
CA PRO A 97 -14.14 -25.52 -18.68
C PRO A 97 -14.05 -24.05 -18.26
N ALA A 98 -14.19 -23.12 -19.21
CA ALA A 98 -14.21 -21.69 -18.93
C ALA A 98 -15.17 -21.35 -17.77
N LEU A 99 -14.65 -20.57 -16.80
CA LEU A 99 -15.43 -20.08 -15.68
C LEU A 99 -16.42 -19.03 -16.17
N ARG A 100 -17.55 -18.90 -15.46
CA ARG A 100 -18.58 -17.91 -15.77
C ARG A 100 -18.30 -16.64 -14.99
N ALA A 101 -18.57 -15.48 -15.58
CA ALA A 101 -18.54 -14.19 -14.89
C ALA A 101 -19.60 -14.12 -13.77
N GLY A 102 -19.29 -13.40 -12.70
CA GLY A 102 -20.24 -13.12 -11.60
C GLY A 102 -20.80 -14.38 -10.93
N GLU A 103 -19.98 -15.42 -10.76
CA GLU A 103 -20.39 -16.69 -10.15
C GLU A 103 -19.47 -17.09 -9.00
N ARG A 104 -19.98 -17.91 -8.08
CA ARG A 104 -19.18 -18.46 -6.96
C ARG A 104 -18.93 -19.95 -7.14
N TYR A 105 -17.71 -20.36 -6.84
CA TYR A 105 -17.24 -21.74 -6.92
C TYR A 105 -16.73 -22.19 -5.54
N ARG A 106 -16.83 -23.50 -5.30
CA ARG A 106 -16.19 -24.19 -4.19
C ARG A 106 -15.24 -25.22 -4.74
N TRP A 107 -14.12 -25.42 -4.08
CA TRP A 107 -13.19 -26.47 -4.45
C TRP A 107 -12.61 -27.15 -3.22
N ARG A 108 -12.20 -28.40 -3.41
CA ARG A 108 -11.57 -29.23 -2.38
C ARG A 108 -10.52 -30.12 -3.01
N VAL A 109 -9.58 -30.57 -2.20
CA VAL A 109 -8.47 -31.40 -2.64
C VAL A 109 -8.29 -32.62 -1.72
N GLN A 110 -7.88 -33.73 -2.32
CA GLN A 110 -7.47 -34.96 -1.65
C GLN A 110 -6.06 -35.32 -2.12
N VAL A 111 -5.23 -35.86 -1.23
CA VAL A 111 -3.82 -36.17 -1.50
C VAL A 111 -3.50 -37.62 -1.17
N TRP A 112 -2.36 -38.11 -1.66
CA TRP A 112 -1.85 -39.46 -1.36
C TRP A 112 -0.41 -39.40 -0.87
N ASP A 113 -0.09 -40.22 0.12
CA ASP A 113 1.27 -40.44 0.59
C ASP A 113 2.06 -41.40 -0.33
N ASP A 114 3.34 -41.61 -0.01
CA ASP A 114 4.24 -42.52 -0.73
C ASP A 114 3.76 -43.98 -0.72
N ASP A 115 3.01 -44.38 0.32
CA ASP A 115 2.38 -45.71 0.44
C ASP A 115 1.09 -45.84 -0.40
N ARG A 116 0.76 -44.81 -1.20
CA ARG A 116 -0.44 -44.71 -2.04
C ARG A 116 -1.74 -44.74 -1.24
N ARG A 117 -1.72 -44.33 0.03
CA ARG A 117 -2.92 -44.19 0.87
C ARG A 117 -3.55 -42.80 0.68
N PRO A 118 -4.86 -42.70 0.42
CA PRO A 118 -5.54 -41.42 0.29
C PRO A 118 -5.77 -40.75 1.65
N SER A 119 -5.65 -39.43 1.69
CA SER A 119 -6.15 -38.60 2.79
C SER A 119 -7.68 -38.53 2.82
N GLY A 120 -8.25 -37.89 3.84
CA GLY A 120 -9.58 -37.28 3.73
C GLY A 120 -9.60 -36.17 2.66
N TRP A 121 -10.79 -35.77 2.20
CA TRP A 121 -10.93 -34.51 1.47
C TRP A 121 -10.66 -33.35 2.42
N SER A 122 -10.01 -32.29 1.91
CA SER A 122 -9.95 -31.01 2.60
C SER A 122 -11.35 -30.47 2.88
N GLU A 123 -11.44 -29.53 3.83
CA GLU A 123 -12.56 -28.59 3.83
C GLU A 123 -12.63 -27.85 2.48
N SER A 124 -13.83 -27.43 2.09
CA SER A 124 -14.00 -26.74 0.80
C SER A 124 -13.64 -25.26 0.96
N ALA A 125 -12.71 -24.79 0.15
CA ALA A 125 -12.49 -23.36 -0.06
C ALA A 125 -13.42 -22.83 -1.14
N SER A 126 -13.58 -21.50 -1.23
CA SER A 126 -14.40 -20.86 -2.25
C SER A 126 -13.66 -19.74 -2.96
N PHE A 127 -14.03 -19.47 -4.20
CA PHE A 127 -13.66 -18.25 -4.90
C PHE A 127 -14.83 -17.75 -5.74
N GLY A 128 -14.93 -16.44 -5.91
CA GLY A 128 -15.86 -15.76 -6.79
C GLY A 128 -15.14 -15.23 -8.02
N THR A 129 -15.86 -15.16 -9.14
CA THR A 129 -15.39 -14.53 -10.37
C THR A 129 -15.96 -13.12 -10.50
N GLY A 130 -15.16 -12.18 -11.00
CA GLY A 130 -15.63 -10.84 -11.32
C GLY A 130 -16.75 -10.83 -12.38
N PRO A 131 -17.55 -9.75 -12.46
CA PRO A 131 -18.60 -9.60 -13.47
C PRO A 131 -18.06 -9.43 -14.90
N GLY A 132 -16.75 -9.17 -15.06
CA GLY A 132 -16.17 -8.82 -16.36
C GLY A 132 -16.81 -7.56 -16.91
N ALA A 133 -17.26 -7.59 -18.16
CA ALA A 133 -18.01 -6.49 -18.78
C ALA A 133 -19.51 -6.48 -18.44
N ASP A 134 -20.06 -7.54 -17.83
CA ASP A 134 -21.48 -7.65 -17.53
C ASP A 134 -21.81 -7.08 -16.14
N TRP A 135 -22.02 -5.77 -16.08
CA TRP A 135 -22.44 -5.06 -14.86
C TRP A 135 -23.97 -5.02 -14.68
N GLY A 136 -24.70 -5.89 -15.39
CA GLY A 136 -26.16 -5.92 -15.38
C GLY A 136 -26.77 -4.55 -15.69
N ASN A 137 -27.71 -4.11 -14.84
CA ASN A 137 -28.36 -2.80 -14.96
C ASN A 137 -27.63 -1.69 -14.19
N SER A 138 -26.43 -1.95 -13.67
CA SER A 138 -25.64 -0.93 -12.99
C SER A 138 -25.06 0.07 -13.99
N ALA A 139 -25.07 1.34 -13.62
CA ALA A 139 -24.43 2.41 -14.37
C ALA A 139 -23.61 3.31 -13.42
N PRO A 140 -22.52 3.93 -13.90
CA PRO A 140 -21.83 4.96 -13.14
C PRO A 140 -22.76 6.13 -12.81
N VAL A 141 -22.64 6.66 -11.61
CA VAL A 141 -23.47 7.75 -11.10
C VAL A 141 -22.65 8.81 -10.38
N TRP A 142 -23.20 10.02 -10.33
CA TRP A 142 -22.72 11.09 -9.46
C TRP A 142 -23.88 12.01 -9.08
N PRO A 143 -23.90 12.63 -7.88
CA PRO A 143 -24.89 13.66 -7.60
C PRO A 143 -24.83 14.76 -8.66
N ARG A 144 -25.99 15.27 -9.06
CA ARG A 144 -26.03 16.50 -9.87
C ARG A 144 -25.39 17.61 -9.04
N PRO A 145 -24.61 18.51 -9.64
CA PRO A 145 -24.22 19.74 -8.95
C PRO A 145 -25.47 20.37 -8.35
N PRO A 146 -25.39 20.99 -7.15
CA PRO A 146 -26.47 21.85 -6.68
C PRO A 146 -26.81 22.79 -7.83
N ALA A 147 -28.09 22.98 -8.14
CA ALA A 147 -28.53 23.71 -9.33
C ALA A 147 -27.95 25.13 -9.35
N GLY A 148 -26.71 25.27 -9.82
CA GLY A 148 -26.25 26.47 -10.47
C GLY A 148 -26.81 26.34 -11.86
N GLU A 149 -27.97 26.94 -12.10
CA GLU A 149 -28.33 27.29 -13.46
C GLU A 149 -27.08 27.89 -14.11
N LYS A 150 -26.75 27.45 -15.32
CA LYS A 150 -25.72 28.12 -16.12
C LYS A 150 -26.20 29.55 -16.32
N TRP A 151 -25.83 30.45 -15.41
CA TRP A 151 -26.22 31.84 -15.50
C TRP A 151 -25.56 32.38 -16.77
N THR A 152 -26.37 32.68 -17.77
CA THR A 152 -25.92 33.18 -19.07
C THR A 152 -25.99 34.69 -19.05
N ASP A 153 -27.20 35.24 -19.21
CA ASP A 153 -27.42 36.67 -19.21
C ASP A 153 -27.93 37.11 -17.84
N TYR A 154 -27.14 37.89 -17.12
CA TYR A 154 -27.49 38.33 -15.76
C TYR A 154 -26.85 39.66 -15.41
N ARG A 155 -27.38 40.29 -14.36
CA ARG A 155 -26.81 41.46 -13.70
C ARG A 155 -26.32 41.10 -12.31
N VAL A 156 -25.11 41.53 -11.96
CA VAL A 156 -24.57 41.50 -10.60
C VAL A 156 -24.64 42.91 -10.02
N ASP A 157 -25.37 43.09 -8.95
CA ASP A 157 -25.40 44.32 -8.16
C ASP A 157 -24.73 44.06 -6.80
N LEU A 158 -23.86 44.94 -6.34
CA LEU A 158 -23.22 44.84 -5.03
C LEU A 158 -22.78 46.20 -4.49
N THR A 159 -22.60 46.30 -3.18
CA THR A 159 -21.88 47.39 -2.53
C THR A 159 -20.44 46.94 -2.30
N LEU A 160 -19.45 47.69 -2.78
CA LEU A 160 -18.04 47.44 -2.46
C LEU A 160 -17.40 48.60 -1.72
N THR A 161 -16.45 48.26 -0.87
CA THR A 161 -15.53 49.18 -0.21
C THR A 161 -14.10 48.66 -0.40
N VAL A 162 -13.28 49.37 -1.17
CA VAL A 162 -11.85 49.04 -1.26
C VAL A 162 -11.16 49.55 0.00
N THR A 163 -10.44 48.68 0.74
CA THR A 163 -9.80 49.07 2.01
C THR A 163 -8.29 49.26 1.92
N ARG A 164 -7.66 48.91 0.79
CA ARG A 164 -6.24 49.19 0.55
C ARG A 164 -5.92 49.65 -0.86
N THR A 165 -5.80 48.72 -1.81
CA THR A 165 -5.36 49.03 -3.20
C THR A 165 -6.46 48.79 -4.23
N ALA A 166 -7.07 47.61 -4.19
CA ALA A 166 -8.13 47.21 -5.11
C ALA A 166 -8.98 46.09 -4.51
N LEU A 167 -10.10 45.82 -5.16
CA LEU A 167 -10.94 44.64 -4.94
C LEU A 167 -11.35 44.04 -6.30
N GLY A 168 -11.23 42.73 -6.46
CA GLY A 168 -11.63 42.04 -7.69
C GLY A 168 -12.99 41.35 -7.56
N VAL A 169 -13.88 41.63 -8.51
CA VAL A 169 -15.19 40.96 -8.66
C VAL A 169 -15.12 40.00 -9.84
N ARG A 170 -15.39 38.71 -9.61
CA ARG A 170 -15.49 37.70 -10.65
C ARG A 170 -16.93 37.52 -11.12
N PHE A 171 -17.10 37.26 -12.41
CA PHE A 171 -18.39 36.93 -13.02
C PHE A 171 -18.17 36.14 -14.31
N ARG A 172 -19.24 35.54 -14.85
CA ARG A 172 -19.25 34.48 -15.86
C ARG A 172 -18.04 33.56 -15.70
N SER A 173 -17.91 33.02 -14.49
CA SER A 173 -16.85 32.09 -14.13
C SER A 173 -17.44 30.69 -14.11
N PRO A 174 -17.23 29.86 -15.16
CA PRO A 174 -17.71 28.48 -15.18
C PRO A 174 -17.07 27.62 -14.08
N ASP A 175 -15.82 27.95 -13.71
CA ASP A 175 -15.03 27.28 -12.68
C ASP A 175 -13.98 28.24 -12.09
N LYS A 176 -13.17 27.80 -11.11
CA LYS A 176 -12.14 28.66 -10.47
C LYS A 176 -11.00 29.07 -11.41
N ARG A 177 -10.78 28.36 -12.52
CA ARG A 177 -9.67 28.55 -13.47
C ARG A 177 -10.06 29.41 -14.67
N ASN A 178 -11.35 29.59 -14.92
CA ASN A 178 -11.90 30.25 -16.10
C ASN A 178 -12.94 31.30 -15.71
N GLY A 179 -12.88 32.48 -16.32
CA GLY A 179 -13.90 33.53 -16.14
C GLY A 179 -13.38 34.95 -16.29
N TYR A 180 -14.25 35.92 -16.06
CA TYR A 180 -13.90 37.35 -16.00
C TYR A 180 -13.62 37.79 -14.56
N MET A 181 -12.70 38.74 -14.38
CA MET A 181 -12.42 39.37 -13.07
C MET A 181 -12.15 40.86 -13.21
N TRP A 182 -13.08 41.67 -12.73
CA TRP A 182 -13.04 43.13 -12.81
C TRP A 182 -12.41 43.68 -11.53
N GLN A 183 -11.24 44.29 -11.67
CA GLN A 183 -10.49 44.82 -10.55
C GLN A 183 -10.76 46.33 -10.39
N PHE A 184 -11.42 46.70 -9.30
CA PHE A 184 -11.71 48.09 -8.96
C PHE A 184 -10.56 48.66 -8.12
N ARG A 185 -9.75 49.55 -8.70
CA ARG A 185 -8.58 50.16 -8.06
C ARG A 185 -8.93 51.53 -7.47
N ALA A 186 -8.66 51.71 -6.18
CA ALA A 186 -8.82 52.99 -5.51
C ALA A 186 -7.75 54.00 -5.97
N ALA A 187 -8.07 55.29 -5.85
CA ALA A 187 -7.08 56.35 -6.11
C ALA A 187 -5.94 56.26 -5.08
N GLY A 188 -4.70 56.38 -5.56
CA GLY A 188 -3.51 56.41 -4.72
C GLY A 188 -2.63 57.62 -5.04
N ALA A 189 -1.52 57.78 -4.32
CA ALA A 189 -0.62 58.92 -4.48
C ALA A 189 -0.04 59.12 -5.91
N ALA A 190 -0.09 58.09 -6.76
CA ALA A 190 0.46 58.11 -8.12
C ALA A 190 -0.54 57.69 -9.23
N ASN A 191 -1.76 57.26 -8.92
CA ASN A 191 -2.70 56.69 -9.90
C ASN A 191 -4.15 57.14 -9.64
N SER A 192 -4.91 57.39 -10.72
CA SER A 192 -6.35 57.66 -10.67
C SER A 192 -7.18 56.38 -10.49
N SER A 193 -8.42 56.53 -10.03
CA SER A 193 -9.37 55.43 -9.88
C SER A 193 -9.66 54.75 -11.23
N THR A 194 -9.42 53.45 -11.30
CA THR A 194 -9.53 52.68 -12.55
C THR A 194 -10.23 51.34 -12.33
N LEU A 195 -10.96 50.90 -13.36
CA LEU A 195 -11.39 49.52 -13.52
C LEU A 195 -10.35 48.80 -14.39
N VAL A 196 -9.81 47.67 -13.92
CA VAL A 196 -8.89 46.83 -14.69
C VAL A 196 -9.56 45.48 -14.97
N PRO A 197 -10.04 45.27 -16.20
CA PRO A 197 -10.65 44.02 -16.63
C PRO A 197 -9.61 42.92 -16.77
N HIS A 198 -9.91 41.71 -16.33
CA HIS A 198 -9.08 40.54 -16.54
C HIS A 198 -9.89 39.38 -17.10
N ILE A 199 -9.25 38.60 -17.96
CA ILE A 199 -9.77 37.32 -18.44
C ILE A 199 -8.85 36.23 -17.88
N GLN A 200 -9.43 35.27 -17.16
CA GLN A 200 -8.71 34.11 -16.67
C GLN A 200 -8.95 32.94 -17.62
N THR A 201 -7.90 32.28 -18.08
CA THR A 201 -7.99 31.05 -18.88
C THR A 201 -7.02 30.02 -18.32
N ASP A 202 -7.52 28.82 -18.00
CA ASP A 202 -6.75 27.71 -17.43
C ASP A 202 -5.93 28.09 -16.17
N GLY A 203 -6.45 29.03 -15.38
CA GLY A 203 -5.84 29.51 -14.14
C GLY A 203 -4.97 30.75 -14.30
N THR A 204 -4.67 31.17 -15.53
CA THR A 204 -3.81 32.34 -15.81
C THR A 204 -4.66 33.59 -16.08
N PHE A 205 -4.46 34.65 -15.31
CA PHE A 205 -5.11 35.95 -15.53
C PHE A 205 -4.34 36.81 -16.53
N ARG A 206 -5.04 37.33 -17.54
CA ARG A 206 -4.54 38.33 -18.48
C ARG A 206 -5.27 39.65 -18.24
N ALA A 207 -4.53 40.68 -17.85
CA ALA A 207 -5.07 42.02 -17.63
C ALA A 207 -5.27 42.77 -18.95
N GLY A 208 -6.40 43.44 -19.10
CA GLY A 208 -6.66 44.41 -20.16
C GLY A 208 -6.18 45.83 -19.79
N ALA A 209 -6.42 46.77 -20.70
CA ALA A 209 -6.11 48.18 -20.46
C ALA A 209 -6.97 48.75 -19.31
N PRO A 210 -6.37 49.51 -18.36
CA PRO A 210 -7.13 50.21 -17.33
C PRO A 210 -8.13 51.21 -17.91
N VAL A 211 -9.35 51.21 -17.38
CA VAL A 211 -10.44 52.11 -17.77
C VAL A 211 -10.64 53.17 -16.67
N PRO A 212 -10.53 54.48 -16.98
CA PRO A 212 -10.79 55.53 -16.00
C PRO A 212 -12.25 55.48 -15.50
N LEU A 213 -12.43 55.42 -14.17
CA LEU A 213 -13.77 55.32 -13.58
C LEU A 213 -14.57 56.62 -13.67
N GLY A 214 -13.94 57.76 -13.98
CA GLY A 214 -14.57 59.09 -14.10
C GLY A 214 -15.27 59.60 -12.83
N THR A 215 -15.22 58.83 -11.74
CA THR A 215 -15.58 59.16 -10.38
C THR A 215 -14.44 58.67 -9.48
N GLU A 216 -14.24 59.33 -8.35
CA GLU A 216 -13.18 58.96 -7.41
C GLU A 216 -13.63 57.78 -6.55
N LEU A 217 -12.92 56.65 -6.67
CA LEU A 217 -13.04 55.50 -5.79
C LEU A 217 -12.04 55.68 -4.64
N LYS A 218 -12.52 56.01 -3.44
CA LYS A 218 -11.69 56.27 -2.26
C LYS A 218 -11.60 55.04 -1.37
N THR A 219 -10.42 54.83 -0.80
CA THR A 219 -10.23 53.78 0.20
C THR A 219 -11.14 54.03 1.40
N GLY A 220 -11.90 53.02 1.81
CA GLY A 220 -12.85 53.07 2.93
C GLY A 220 -14.20 53.71 2.61
N ALA A 221 -14.47 54.12 1.37
CA ALA A 221 -15.78 54.59 0.93
C ALA A 221 -16.56 53.46 0.25
N GLU A 222 -17.87 53.42 0.52
CA GLU A 222 -18.81 52.50 -0.14
C GLU A 222 -19.20 53.02 -1.52
N HIS A 223 -19.27 52.10 -2.47
CA HIS A 223 -19.72 52.36 -3.83
C HIS A 223 -20.66 51.25 -4.29
N ARG A 224 -21.70 51.60 -5.05
CA ARG A 224 -22.57 50.60 -5.69
C ARG A 224 -22.03 50.24 -7.06
N VAL A 225 -21.77 48.96 -7.27
CA VAL A 225 -21.35 48.40 -8.56
C VAL A 225 -22.44 47.56 -9.17
N SER A 226 -22.61 47.71 -10.47
CA SER A 226 -23.46 46.87 -11.28
C SER A 226 -22.68 46.34 -12.49
N ILE A 227 -22.73 45.03 -12.73
CA ILE A 227 -22.11 44.38 -13.90
C ILE A 227 -23.20 43.59 -14.63
N GLU A 228 -23.58 44.05 -15.81
CA GLU A 228 -24.50 43.34 -16.72
C GLU A 228 -23.70 42.56 -17.76
N ALA A 229 -23.90 41.25 -17.83
CA ALA A 229 -23.33 40.40 -18.86
C ALA A 229 -24.47 39.84 -19.70
N VAL A 230 -24.67 40.36 -20.92
CA VAL A 230 -25.80 39.99 -21.82
C VAL A 230 -25.25 39.63 -23.20
N GLY A 231 -25.47 38.40 -23.64
CA GLY A 231 -24.86 37.87 -24.86
C GLY A 231 -23.34 37.98 -24.80
N SER A 232 -22.74 38.78 -25.67
CA SER A 232 -21.30 39.10 -25.64
C SER A 232 -20.98 40.48 -25.07
N THR A 233 -21.98 41.23 -24.59
CA THR A 233 -21.79 42.60 -24.09
C THR A 233 -21.67 42.59 -22.57
N LEU A 234 -20.59 43.19 -22.07
CA LEU A 234 -20.33 43.39 -20.65
C LEU A 234 -20.42 44.89 -20.35
N THR A 235 -21.35 45.29 -19.49
CA THR A 235 -21.54 46.69 -19.08
C THR A 235 -21.30 46.81 -17.59
N THR A 236 -20.42 47.71 -17.18
CA THR A 236 -20.13 47.99 -15.77
C THR A 236 -20.53 49.41 -15.42
N SER A 237 -21.29 49.55 -14.35
CA SER A 237 -21.70 50.81 -13.76
C SER A 237 -21.14 50.94 -12.34
N LEU A 238 -20.78 52.16 -11.97
CA LEU A 238 -20.35 52.55 -10.63
C LEU A 238 -21.19 53.75 -10.20
N ASP A 239 -21.84 53.66 -9.04
CA ASP A 239 -22.74 54.67 -8.48
C ASP A 239 -23.81 55.15 -9.48
N GLY A 240 -24.37 54.22 -10.25
CA GLY A 240 -25.39 54.48 -11.27
C GLY A 240 -24.87 55.05 -12.60
N ARG A 241 -23.55 55.26 -12.75
CA ARG A 241 -22.93 55.73 -14.00
C ARG A 241 -22.24 54.58 -14.72
N VAL A 242 -22.53 54.37 -16.00
CA VAL A 242 -21.77 53.42 -16.84
C VAL A 242 -20.32 53.90 -16.95
N VAL A 243 -19.40 53.09 -16.43
CA VAL A 243 -17.95 53.36 -16.44
C VAL A 243 -17.22 52.57 -17.51
N ASP A 244 -17.79 51.44 -17.94
CA ASP A 244 -17.23 50.59 -18.98
C ASP A 244 -18.33 49.84 -19.72
N ARG A 245 -18.15 49.69 -21.04
CA ARG A 245 -18.99 48.84 -21.89
C ARG A 245 -18.12 48.22 -22.96
N ARG A 246 -18.08 46.90 -23.01
CA ARG A 246 -17.21 46.14 -23.93
C ARG A 246 -17.92 44.92 -24.51
N THR A 247 -17.33 44.38 -25.57
CA THR A 247 -17.73 43.11 -26.17
C THR A 247 -16.64 42.07 -25.97
N ASP A 248 -16.99 40.92 -25.42
CA ASP A 248 -16.10 39.77 -25.25
C ASP A 248 -16.90 38.46 -25.36
N THR A 249 -16.37 37.47 -26.05
CA THR A 249 -17.03 36.18 -26.31
C THR A 249 -16.34 35.00 -25.60
N THR A 250 -15.35 35.26 -24.75
CA THR A 250 -14.55 34.20 -24.12
C THR A 250 -15.39 33.33 -23.20
N TYR A 251 -16.27 33.95 -22.40
CA TYR A 251 -17.17 33.27 -21.48
C TYR A 251 -18.62 33.73 -21.66
N ALA A 252 -19.50 32.76 -21.96
CA ALA A 252 -20.93 32.95 -22.19
C ALA A 252 -21.80 32.67 -20.95
N GLU A 253 -21.26 31.95 -19.96
CA GLU A 253 -21.99 31.49 -18.78
C GLU A 253 -21.08 31.44 -17.55
N GLY A 254 -21.67 31.30 -16.36
CA GLY A 254 -20.95 31.01 -15.12
C GLY A 254 -21.37 31.91 -13.96
N VAL A 255 -20.87 31.59 -12.77
CA VAL A 255 -21.28 32.23 -11.52
C VAL A 255 -20.41 33.45 -11.18
N ILE A 256 -20.60 34.03 -9.98
CA ILE A 256 -19.87 35.20 -9.48
C ILE A 256 -18.87 34.83 -8.39
N GLY A 257 -17.97 35.75 -8.05
CA GLY A 257 -16.87 35.47 -7.12
C GLY A 257 -16.10 36.72 -6.73
N PHE A 258 -15.04 36.53 -5.95
CA PHE A 258 -14.10 37.59 -5.60
C PHE A 258 -12.66 37.11 -5.68
N ARG A 259 -11.75 38.04 -5.96
CA ARG A 259 -10.30 37.77 -6.00
C ARG A 259 -9.49 39.01 -5.62
N ASN A 260 -8.50 38.84 -4.74
CA ASN A 260 -7.52 39.88 -4.38
C ASN A 260 -6.08 39.35 -4.53
N GLY A 261 -5.18 40.20 -5.01
CA GLY A 261 -3.74 40.00 -4.97
C GLY A 261 -3.10 40.27 -3.59
N GLY A 262 -1.76 40.22 -3.51
CA GLY A 262 -1.01 40.40 -2.26
C GLY A 262 -1.06 41.80 -1.65
N SER A 263 -1.48 42.81 -2.42
CA SER A 263 -1.62 44.22 -1.97
C SER A 263 -3.07 44.69 -1.88
N GLU A 264 -4.04 43.80 -2.09
CA GLU A 264 -5.46 44.12 -2.30
C GLU A 264 -6.28 43.65 -1.08
N THR A 265 -7.29 44.42 -0.70
CA THR A 265 -8.27 44.11 0.35
C THR A 265 -9.52 44.95 0.13
N GLY A 266 -10.66 44.45 0.58
CA GLY A 266 -11.88 45.24 0.64
C GLY A 266 -13.02 44.50 1.35
N VAL A 267 -14.16 45.16 1.39
CA VAL A 267 -15.41 44.67 1.98
C VAL A 267 -16.48 44.67 0.90
N VAL A 268 -17.37 43.69 0.91
CA VAL A 268 -18.50 43.58 -0.01
C VAL A 268 -19.79 43.34 0.77
N ASP A 269 -20.86 43.97 0.33
CA ASP A 269 -22.19 43.86 0.92
C ASP A 269 -23.30 43.91 -0.17
N ASP A 270 -24.53 43.55 0.18
CA ASP A 270 -25.75 43.64 -0.64
C ASP A 270 -25.57 43.02 -2.04
N VAL A 271 -25.01 41.80 -2.11
CA VAL A 271 -24.75 41.10 -3.37
C VAL A 271 -26.04 40.52 -3.90
N ARG A 272 -26.41 40.91 -5.11
CA ARG A 272 -27.60 40.45 -5.81
C ARG A 272 -27.26 40.06 -7.24
N VAL A 273 -27.81 38.94 -7.70
CA VAL A 273 -27.74 38.50 -9.09
C VAL A 273 -29.16 38.38 -9.64
N THR A 274 -29.43 39.07 -10.73
CA THR A 274 -30.75 39.06 -11.41
C THR A 274 -30.60 38.41 -12.78
N ASP A 275 -31.44 37.43 -13.10
CA ASP A 275 -31.55 36.86 -14.44
C ASP A 275 -32.02 37.93 -15.43
N LEU A 276 -31.42 37.98 -16.61
CA LEU A 276 -31.81 38.86 -17.71
C LEU A 276 -32.31 38.06 -18.93
N THR A 277 -32.42 36.73 -18.84
CA THR A 277 -32.96 35.88 -19.91
C THR A 277 -34.48 35.74 -19.88
N GLY A 278 -35.10 35.78 -18.69
CA GLY A 278 -36.54 35.67 -18.47
C GLY A 278 -37.21 36.91 -17.86
N ASP A 279 -38.11 36.70 -16.90
CA ASP A 279 -38.94 37.74 -16.27
C ASP A 279 -38.20 38.63 -15.24
N GLY A 280 -36.88 38.43 -15.09
CA GLY A 280 -36.07 39.20 -14.13
C GLY A 280 -35.96 38.54 -12.75
N ASP A 281 -36.00 37.21 -12.68
CA ASP A 281 -35.92 36.46 -11.43
C ASP A 281 -34.58 36.69 -10.71
N GLU A 282 -34.61 36.64 -9.38
CA GLU A 282 -33.42 36.76 -8.56
C GLU A 282 -32.69 35.42 -8.49
N LEU A 283 -31.51 35.34 -9.11
CA LEU A 283 -30.67 34.13 -9.17
C LEU A 283 -29.87 33.90 -7.89
N TYR A 284 -29.52 34.98 -7.19
CA TYR A 284 -28.77 34.95 -5.95
C TYR A 284 -28.95 36.26 -5.19
N ARG A 285 -29.02 36.17 -3.86
CA ARG A 285 -28.98 37.34 -2.99
C ARG A 285 -28.28 36.99 -1.69
N ASN A 286 -27.43 37.89 -1.23
CA ASN A 286 -26.73 37.78 0.02
C ASN A 286 -26.37 39.17 0.54
N ASP A 287 -27.01 39.56 1.64
CA ASP A 287 -26.77 40.78 2.41
C ASP A 287 -25.87 40.51 3.64
N PHE A 288 -25.33 39.30 3.75
CA PHE A 288 -24.41 38.86 4.80
C PHE A 288 -24.92 39.03 6.24
N ASP A 289 -26.24 39.10 6.43
CA ASP A 289 -26.88 38.99 7.76
C ASP A 289 -26.78 37.55 8.32
N ASP A 290 -26.62 36.55 7.44
CA ASP A 290 -26.32 35.15 7.79
C ASP A 290 -24.84 34.81 7.47
N PRO A 291 -23.97 34.66 8.47
CA PRO A 291 -22.56 34.35 8.24
C PRO A 291 -22.30 32.95 7.63
N ALA A 292 -23.30 32.06 7.59
CA ALA A 292 -23.20 30.73 6.97
C ALA A 292 -23.47 30.74 5.46
N ALA A 293 -24.10 31.79 4.93
CA ALA A 293 -24.32 31.98 3.51
C ALA A 293 -23.25 32.94 2.97
N GLY A 294 -22.35 32.48 2.09
CA GLY A 294 -21.32 33.38 1.58
C GLY A 294 -20.27 32.79 0.65
N PHE A 295 -19.22 33.58 0.48
CA PHE A 295 -18.08 33.28 -0.36
C PHE A 295 -16.94 32.74 0.51
N PRO A 296 -16.34 31.57 0.21
CA PRO A 296 -15.43 30.88 1.13
C PRO A 296 -14.08 31.59 1.32
N CYS A 297 -13.82 32.66 0.58
CA CYS A 297 -12.56 33.39 0.64
C CYS A 297 -12.63 34.71 1.43
N GLY A 298 -13.73 34.95 2.14
CA GLY A 298 -13.87 36.08 3.05
C GLY A 298 -14.46 35.68 4.39
N THR A 299 -14.50 36.62 5.32
CA THR A 299 -15.11 36.47 6.64
C THR A 299 -16.19 37.52 6.78
N VAL A 300 -17.41 37.11 7.15
CA VAL A 300 -18.48 38.06 7.45
C VAL A 300 -18.18 38.76 8.77
N GLN A 301 -18.08 40.08 8.75
CA GLN A 301 -17.84 40.95 9.90
C GLN A 301 -18.82 42.13 9.80
N ASP A 302 -19.56 42.39 10.90
CA ASP A 302 -20.53 43.49 10.99
C ASP A 302 -21.57 43.51 9.84
N GLY A 303 -22.03 42.33 9.39
CA GLY A 303 -23.02 42.21 8.32
C GLY A 303 -22.45 42.41 6.91
N ALA A 304 -21.13 42.34 6.71
CA ALA A 304 -20.51 42.45 5.39
C ALA A 304 -19.34 41.48 5.21
N LEU A 305 -19.07 41.07 3.97
CA LEU A 305 -17.98 40.14 3.63
C LEU A 305 -16.62 40.87 3.56
N SER A 306 -15.76 40.62 4.53
CA SER A 306 -14.38 41.10 4.55
C SER A 306 -13.45 40.17 3.74
N LEU A 307 -12.74 40.73 2.76
CA LEU A 307 -11.84 40.01 1.85
C LEU A 307 -10.38 40.44 2.06
N GLY A 308 -9.55 39.48 2.49
CA GLY A 308 -8.13 39.67 2.75
C GLY A 308 -7.24 39.67 1.51
N THR A 309 -5.93 39.53 1.72
CA THR A 309 -4.94 39.35 0.64
C THR A 309 -4.96 37.96 0.05
N GLY A 310 -4.67 37.84 -1.25
CA GLY A 310 -4.39 36.54 -1.88
C GLY A 310 -5.61 35.61 -1.94
N VAL A 311 -6.82 36.16 -1.86
CA VAL A 311 -8.07 35.40 -1.87
C VAL A 311 -8.56 35.16 -3.29
N ASP A 312 -9.21 34.02 -3.56
CA ASP A 312 -9.85 33.69 -4.84
C ASP A 312 -10.98 32.65 -4.63
N CYS A 313 -12.23 33.04 -4.89
CA CYS A 313 -13.38 32.15 -4.75
C CYS A 313 -14.57 32.54 -5.62
N LEU A 314 -15.55 31.62 -5.69
CA LEU A 314 -16.86 31.78 -6.32
C LEU A 314 -17.97 31.61 -5.28
N ASN A 315 -19.16 32.19 -5.52
CA ASN A 315 -20.34 32.20 -4.62
C ASN A 315 -21.10 30.88 -4.51
N ALA A 316 -20.69 29.88 -5.26
CA ALA A 316 -21.20 28.54 -5.15
C ALA A 316 -19.99 27.65 -4.84
N ASN A 317 -20.06 26.86 -3.76
CA ASN A 317 -19.18 25.71 -3.62
C ASN A 317 -19.63 24.64 -4.65
N LEU A 318 -19.39 24.94 -5.94
CA LEU A 318 -19.60 24.08 -7.12
C LEU A 318 -18.67 22.87 -7.13
N ALA A 319 -17.79 22.74 -6.11
CA ALA A 319 -16.96 21.58 -5.90
C ALA A 319 -17.87 20.40 -5.51
N ASN A 320 -18.53 19.84 -6.51
CA ASN A 320 -19.27 18.58 -6.45
C ASN A 320 -18.27 17.41 -6.37
N ASP A 321 -17.21 17.57 -5.59
CA ASP A 321 -16.11 16.63 -5.44
C ASP A 321 -16.44 15.57 -4.39
N TRP A 322 -17.27 15.92 -3.41
CA TRP A 322 -17.81 15.02 -2.41
C TRP A 322 -19.20 14.54 -2.78
N ALA A 323 -19.41 13.23 -2.70
CA ALA A 323 -20.69 12.59 -2.97
C ALA A 323 -21.05 11.58 -1.88
N LEU A 324 -22.32 11.59 -1.50
CA LEU A 324 -22.93 10.53 -0.70
C LEU A 324 -23.96 9.81 -1.57
N PHE A 325 -23.94 8.49 -1.53
CA PHE A 325 -24.85 7.62 -2.29
C PHE A 325 -25.58 6.68 -1.34
N ARG A 326 -26.84 6.36 -1.65
CA ARG A 326 -27.60 5.30 -0.98
C ARG A 326 -28.65 4.67 -1.88
N ASP A 327 -29.00 3.43 -1.56
CA ASP A 327 -30.24 2.79 -2.00
C ASP A 327 -30.73 1.79 -0.94
N ASP A 328 -32.04 1.75 -0.75
CA ASP A 328 -32.70 0.79 0.15
C ASP A 328 -33.27 -0.35 -0.70
N PHE A 329 -32.93 -1.59 -0.34
CA PHE A 329 -33.40 -2.76 -1.06
C PHE A 329 -33.93 -3.83 -0.10
N SER A 330 -34.70 -4.77 -0.64
CA SER A 330 -35.13 -5.96 0.07
C SER A 330 -34.78 -7.20 -0.73
N LEU A 331 -34.48 -8.28 -0.02
CA LEU A 331 -34.31 -9.58 -0.64
C LEU A 331 -35.66 -10.13 -1.12
N ALA A 332 -35.61 -11.02 -2.10
CA ALA A 332 -36.78 -11.69 -2.63
C ALA A 332 -37.50 -12.46 -1.49
N PRO A 333 -38.80 -12.23 -1.26
CA PRO A 333 -39.52 -12.82 -0.13
C PRO A 333 -39.47 -14.35 -0.12
N GLY A 334 -39.20 -14.92 1.06
CA GLY A 334 -39.21 -16.38 1.27
C GLY A 334 -38.03 -17.13 0.66
N LYS A 335 -37.05 -16.42 0.09
CA LYS A 335 -35.84 -17.04 -0.46
C LYS A 335 -34.67 -16.98 0.52
N LYS A 336 -33.86 -18.03 0.51
CA LYS A 336 -32.63 -18.13 1.32
C LYS A 336 -31.41 -17.81 0.46
N VAL A 337 -30.55 -16.92 0.95
CA VAL A 337 -29.30 -16.54 0.27
C VAL A 337 -28.34 -17.72 0.27
N ALA A 338 -27.78 -18.04 -0.89
CA ALA A 338 -26.70 -18.99 -1.06
C ALA A 338 -25.33 -18.30 -1.03
N TRP A 339 -25.24 -17.12 -1.66
CA TRP A 339 -24.11 -16.19 -1.57
C TRP A 339 -24.52 -14.81 -2.10
N ALA A 340 -23.79 -13.77 -1.70
CA ALA A 340 -23.92 -12.43 -2.24
C ALA A 340 -22.56 -11.73 -2.34
N THR A 341 -22.33 -10.99 -3.42
CA THR A 341 -21.12 -10.18 -3.62
C THR A 341 -21.52 -8.80 -4.14
N VAL A 342 -20.86 -7.74 -3.68
CA VAL A 342 -20.90 -6.42 -4.31
C VAL A 342 -19.58 -6.14 -5.02
N PHE A 343 -19.65 -5.67 -6.25
CA PHE A 343 -18.52 -5.15 -7.02
C PHE A 343 -18.65 -3.64 -7.10
N ALA A 344 -17.58 -2.88 -6.81
CA ALA A 344 -17.63 -1.43 -6.83
C ALA A 344 -16.35 -0.80 -7.40
N THR A 345 -16.51 0.36 -8.03
CA THR A 345 -15.43 1.16 -8.61
C THR A 345 -15.75 2.65 -8.53
N GLY A 346 -14.73 3.48 -8.78
CA GLY A 346 -14.85 4.93 -8.85
C GLY A 346 -13.71 5.54 -9.67
N SER A 347 -13.88 6.77 -10.18
CA SER A 347 -12.86 7.43 -10.99
C SER A 347 -11.98 8.43 -10.22
N ALA A 348 -10.86 8.81 -10.85
CA ALA A 348 -9.91 9.82 -10.37
C ALA A 348 -9.08 9.47 -9.12
N PHE A 349 -8.75 8.18 -8.94
CA PHE A 349 -7.78 7.72 -7.93
C PHE A 349 -6.49 8.53 -7.92
N SER A 350 -5.93 8.82 -9.11
CA SER A 350 -4.60 9.42 -9.29
C SER A 350 -4.41 10.80 -8.66
N SER A 351 -5.49 11.51 -8.33
CA SER A 351 -5.38 12.83 -7.68
C SER A 351 -5.02 12.71 -6.20
N ALA A 352 -5.73 11.84 -5.46
CA ALA A 352 -5.55 11.67 -4.01
C ALA A 352 -4.59 10.54 -3.65
N LYS A 353 -4.35 9.60 -4.58
CA LYS A 353 -3.49 8.43 -4.41
C LYS A 353 -3.79 7.66 -3.11
N GLN A 354 -5.07 7.38 -2.85
CA GLN A 354 -5.52 6.57 -1.69
C GLN A 354 -6.64 5.60 -2.09
N TYR A 355 -7.81 6.12 -2.40
CA TYR A 355 -9.05 5.47 -2.82
C TYR A 355 -10.05 6.58 -3.17
N VAL A 356 -11.16 6.21 -3.80
CA VAL A 356 -12.23 7.13 -4.25
C VAL A 356 -13.48 7.00 -3.41
N TYR A 357 -13.84 5.79 -2.96
CA TYR A 357 -15.05 5.54 -2.17
C TYR A 357 -14.77 4.73 -0.91
N LYS A 358 -15.61 4.92 0.11
CA LYS A 358 -15.85 4.00 1.23
C LYS A 358 -17.31 3.56 1.20
N MET A 359 -17.57 2.26 1.21
CA MET A 359 -18.89 1.67 1.08
C MET A 359 -19.34 1.00 2.38
N TYR A 360 -20.64 1.06 2.65
CA TYR A 360 -21.26 0.57 3.87
C TYR A 360 -22.56 -0.19 3.58
N LEU A 361 -22.82 -1.24 4.35
CA LEU A 361 -24.08 -1.99 4.36
C LEU A 361 -24.70 -1.86 5.75
N ASP A 362 -25.91 -1.29 5.84
CA ASP A 362 -26.64 -1.09 7.10
C ASP A 362 -25.88 -0.32 8.20
N GLY A 363 -24.93 0.54 7.79
CA GLY A 363 -24.08 1.32 8.69
C GLY A 363 -22.71 0.71 8.97
N GLU A 364 -22.46 -0.54 8.56
CA GLU A 364 -21.17 -1.21 8.74
C GLU A 364 -20.28 -1.06 7.51
N PHE A 365 -18.98 -0.84 7.72
CA PHE A 365 -18.00 -0.72 6.65
C PHE A 365 -17.88 -2.04 5.87
N VAL A 366 -17.96 -1.95 4.54
CA VAL A 366 -17.83 -3.08 3.61
C VAL A 366 -16.46 -3.08 2.96
N GLY A 367 -15.99 -1.92 2.50
CA GLY A 367 -14.75 -1.82 1.74
C GLY A 367 -14.51 -0.43 1.16
N LEU A 368 -13.31 -0.24 0.62
CA LEU A 368 -12.87 0.98 -0.03
C LEU A 368 -12.17 0.67 -1.35
N GLY A 369 -12.13 1.65 -2.26
CA GLY A 369 -11.46 1.47 -3.55
C GLY A 369 -11.71 2.62 -4.53
N PRO A 370 -11.32 2.45 -5.81
CA PRO A 370 -10.48 1.36 -6.29
C PRO A 370 -8.99 1.58 -5.94
N THR A 371 -8.15 0.60 -6.28
CA THR A 371 -6.68 0.77 -6.30
C THR A 371 -6.19 1.53 -7.55
N SER A 372 -4.90 1.87 -7.58
CA SER A 372 -4.25 2.44 -8.76
C SER A 372 -4.31 1.46 -9.93
N PRO A 373 -4.63 1.90 -11.16
CA PRO A 373 -4.43 1.08 -12.34
C PRO A 373 -2.94 0.88 -12.64
N THR A 374 -2.61 -0.16 -13.40
CA THR A 374 -1.28 -0.45 -13.93
C THR A 374 -1.10 0.04 -15.35
N GLY A 375 -2.18 0.08 -16.14
CA GLY A 375 -2.24 0.69 -17.46
C GLY A 375 -3.44 1.62 -17.61
N ASP A 376 -4.20 1.47 -18.70
CA ASP A 376 -5.37 2.32 -19.00
C ASP A 376 -6.71 1.77 -18.50
N GLU A 377 -6.69 0.69 -17.73
CA GLU A 377 -7.87 0.11 -17.12
C GLU A 377 -8.38 0.90 -15.90
N VAL A 378 -9.63 0.62 -15.51
CA VAL A 378 -10.21 1.07 -14.24
C VAL A 378 -10.41 -0.16 -13.37
N ARG A 379 -9.84 -0.11 -12.17
CA ARG A 379 -9.92 -1.22 -11.22
C ARG A 379 -11.26 -1.23 -10.49
N TYR A 380 -11.74 -2.42 -10.17
CA TYR A 380 -12.90 -2.62 -9.30
C TYR A 380 -12.61 -3.69 -8.25
N ASP A 381 -13.32 -3.60 -7.14
CA ASP A 381 -13.14 -4.50 -6.00
C ASP A 381 -14.43 -5.28 -5.74
N GLY A 382 -14.30 -6.58 -5.49
CA GLY A 382 -15.37 -7.43 -4.96
C GLY A 382 -15.34 -7.54 -3.45
N PHE A 383 -16.50 -7.49 -2.81
CA PHE A 383 -16.67 -7.69 -1.37
C PHE A 383 -17.81 -8.69 -1.09
N ASP A 384 -17.56 -9.66 -0.21
CA ASP A 384 -18.56 -10.65 0.19
C ASP A 384 -19.61 -10.04 1.13
N LEU A 385 -20.88 -10.17 0.77
CA LEU A 385 -22.02 -9.71 1.58
C LEU A 385 -22.81 -10.87 2.19
N THR A 386 -22.43 -12.12 1.91
CA THR A 386 -23.25 -13.32 2.17
C THR A 386 -23.78 -13.36 3.60
N ASP A 387 -22.89 -13.23 4.59
CA ASP A 387 -23.25 -13.36 6.00
C ASP A 387 -23.72 -12.04 6.64
N ARG A 388 -23.73 -10.94 5.86
CA ARG A 388 -24.16 -9.61 6.31
C ARG A 388 -25.62 -9.30 5.95
N LEU A 389 -26.21 -10.08 5.03
CA LEU A 389 -27.59 -9.91 4.58
C LEU A 389 -28.58 -10.67 5.47
N ARG A 390 -29.69 -10.02 5.79
CA ARG A 390 -30.82 -10.56 6.56
C ARG A 390 -31.89 -11.01 5.59
N GLU A 391 -32.46 -12.19 5.80
CA GLU A 391 -33.51 -12.74 4.93
C GLU A 391 -34.82 -11.91 4.95
N ARG A 392 -35.00 -11.04 5.95
CA ARG A 392 -36.21 -10.23 6.14
C ARG A 392 -35.86 -8.79 6.48
N GLY A 393 -36.72 -7.89 6.00
CA GLY A 393 -36.58 -6.45 6.20
C GLY A 393 -35.70 -5.78 5.15
N PRO A 394 -35.67 -4.45 5.14
CA PRO A 394 -34.85 -3.70 4.21
C PRO A 394 -33.37 -3.72 4.62
N HIS A 395 -32.53 -3.51 3.62
CA HIS A 395 -31.11 -3.23 3.70
C HIS A 395 -30.82 -1.89 3.05
N THR A 396 -29.72 -1.25 3.44
CA THR A 396 -29.19 -0.05 2.77
C THR A 396 -27.77 -0.29 2.34
N LEU A 397 -27.50 -0.18 1.03
CA LEU A 397 -26.15 -0.02 0.52
C LEU A 397 -25.87 1.47 0.37
N SER A 398 -24.75 1.95 0.88
CA SER A 398 -24.40 3.38 0.83
C SER A 398 -22.90 3.57 0.62
N ALA A 399 -22.52 4.74 0.12
CA ALA A 399 -21.11 5.08 -0.06
C ALA A 399 -20.86 6.58 0.18
N ILE A 400 -19.65 6.90 0.63
CA ILE A 400 -19.09 8.26 0.59
C ILE A 400 -17.94 8.22 -0.39
N ALA A 401 -17.96 9.10 -1.39
CA ALA A 401 -16.92 9.20 -2.40
C ALA A 401 -16.36 10.61 -2.53
N TYR A 402 -15.11 10.69 -2.94
CA TYR A 402 -14.41 11.93 -3.27
C TYR A 402 -13.68 11.80 -4.60
N ALA A 403 -14.02 12.67 -5.56
CA ALA A 403 -13.36 12.73 -6.87
C ALA A 403 -13.38 14.16 -7.43
N THR A 404 -12.20 14.69 -7.76
CA THR A 404 -12.06 16.06 -8.31
C THR A 404 -12.21 16.13 -9.83
N LYS A 405 -12.17 14.97 -10.50
CA LYS A 405 -12.26 14.83 -11.97
C LYS A 405 -13.13 13.64 -12.29
N ASP A 406 -13.76 13.66 -13.47
CA ASP A 406 -14.58 12.59 -14.05
C ASP A 406 -15.83 12.20 -13.22
N ARG A 407 -15.70 12.09 -11.89
CA ARG A 407 -16.79 12.04 -10.91
C ARG A 407 -17.76 10.93 -11.25
N ARG A 408 -17.29 9.69 -11.15
CA ARG A 408 -18.07 8.48 -11.37
C ARG A 408 -17.89 7.53 -10.19
N PHE A 409 -18.99 6.96 -9.72
CA PHE A 409 -19.04 5.83 -8.79
C PHE A 409 -19.99 4.79 -9.35
N GLN A 410 -19.64 3.51 -9.28
CA GLN A 410 -20.50 2.43 -9.74
C GLN A 410 -20.45 1.26 -8.76
N ALA A 411 -21.62 0.68 -8.45
CA ALA A 411 -21.72 -0.54 -7.67
C ALA A 411 -22.70 -1.54 -8.31
N HIS A 412 -22.40 -2.83 -8.20
CA HIS A 412 -23.19 -3.95 -8.72
C HIS A 412 -23.24 -5.09 -7.70
N VAL A 413 -24.42 -5.39 -7.18
CA VAL A 413 -24.65 -6.48 -6.22
C VAL A 413 -25.27 -7.67 -6.95
N ILE A 414 -24.71 -8.85 -6.73
CA ILE A 414 -25.28 -10.12 -7.16
C ILE A 414 -25.65 -10.94 -5.92
N VAL A 415 -26.92 -11.30 -5.79
CA VAL A 415 -27.44 -12.21 -4.75
C VAL A 415 -27.93 -13.48 -5.42
N ARG A 416 -27.32 -14.61 -5.10
CA ARG A 416 -27.78 -15.94 -5.52
C ARG A 416 -28.56 -16.59 -4.40
N TYR A 417 -29.72 -17.15 -4.71
CA TYR A 417 -30.54 -17.90 -3.77
C TYR A 417 -30.32 -19.42 -3.87
N THR A 418 -30.67 -20.15 -2.82
CA THR A 418 -30.53 -21.62 -2.76
C THR A 418 -31.43 -22.35 -3.75
N ASP A 419 -32.48 -21.70 -4.26
CA ASP A 419 -33.36 -22.23 -5.32
C ASP A 419 -32.76 -22.07 -6.73
N GLY A 420 -31.58 -21.45 -6.84
CA GLY A 420 -30.86 -21.21 -8.10
C GLY A 420 -31.17 -19.86 -8.77
N THR A 421 -32.17 -19.13 -8.29
CA THR A 421 -32.53 -17.81 -8.84
C THR A 421 -31.54 -16.72 -8.40
N THR A 422 -31.45 -15.64 -9.18
CA THR A 422 -30.57 -14.49 -8.93
C THR A 422 -31.38 -13.22 -8.78
N GLN A 423 -30.97 -12.36 -7.87
CA GLN A 423 -31.37 -10.95 -7.81
C GLN A 423 -30.11 -10.10 -8.00
N THR A 424 -30.20 -9.08 -8.84
CA THR A 424 -29.14 -8.09 -9.02
C THR A 424 -29.64 -6.71 -8.61
N LEU A 425 -28.74 -5.91 -8.06
CA LEU A 425 -28.96 -4.50 -7.71
C LEU A 425 -27.76 -3.71 -8.23
N GLY A 426 -27.95 -2.45 -8.57
CA GLY A 426 -26.83 -1.64 -9.03
C GLY A 426 -27.15 -0.16 -9.03
N THR A 427 -26.11 0.64 -8.99
CA THR A 427 -26.20 2.10 -9.13
C THR A 427 -26.92 2.48 -10.42
N GLY A 428 -27.70 3.55 -10.38
CA GLY A 428 -28.43 4.06 -11.55
C GLY A 428 -29.38 5.17 -11.14
N ALA A 429 -30.31 5.53 -12.03
CA ALA A 429 -31.27 6.62 -11.79
C ALA A 429 -32.22 6.38 -10.60
N GLY A 430 -32.35 5.13 -10.14
CA GLY A 430 -33.16 4.76 -8.97
C GLY A 430 -32.48 4.99 -7.62
N TRP A 431 -31.16 5.20 -7.60
CA TRP A 431 -30.43 5.51 -6.37
C TRP A 431 -30.70 6.93 -5.91
N GLN A 432 -30.35 7.22 -4.66
CA GLN A 432 -30.34 8.58 -4.13
C GLN A 432 -28.90 9.04 -3.93
N ALA A 433 -28.63 10.30 -4.26
CA ALA A 433 -27.35 10.93 -4.06
C ALA A 433 -27.50 12.35 -3.53
N ARG A 434 -26.46 12.82 -2.83
CA ARG A 434 -26.33 14.19 -2.30
C ARG A 434 -24.88 14.66 -2.42
N THR A 435 -24.67 15.94 -2.72
CA THR A 435 -23.34 16.58 -2.65
C THR A 435 -22.88 16.71 -1.21
N GLY A 436 -21.59 16.55 -0.92
CA GLY A 436 -21.03 16.67 0.43
C GLY A 436 -20.39 18.02 0.77
N SER A 437 -20.47 19.02 -0.09
CA SER A 437 -19.68 20.27 0.01
C SER A 437 -20.10 21.20 1.14
N ASP A 438 -21.27 20.98 1.75
CA ASP A 438 -21.75 21.63 2.98
C ASP A 438 -21.35 20.84 4.25
N ILE A 439 -20.97 19.58 4.09
CA ILE A 439 -20.43 18.71 5.15
C ILE A 439 -18.93 18.91 5.26
N TRP A 440 -18.18 18.73 4.16
CA TRP A 440 -16.75 19.00 4.06
C TRP A 440 -16.56 20.37 3.42
N THR A 441 -16.39 21.39 4.25
CA THR A 441 -16.45 22.79 3.82
C THR A 441 -15.12 23.33 3.31
N SER A 442 -14.02 22.67 3.66
CA SER A 442 -12.68 23.04 3.21
C SER A 442 -12.50 22.81 1.71
N THR A 443 -11.78 23.72 1.07
CA THR A 443 -11.24 23.52 -0.28
C THR A 443 -9.72 23.39 -0.27
N GLU A 444 -9.13 23.27 0.91
CA GLU A 444 -7.69 23.09 1.08
C GLU A 444 -7.27 21.63 0.90
N SER A 445 -5.99 21.46 0.53
CA SER A 445 -5.34 20.14 0.45
C SER A 445 -4.61 19.83 1.75
N ILE A 446 -4.68 18.59 2.20
CA ILE A 446 -3.68 18.02 3.14
C ILE A 446 -2.48 17.41 2.41
N GLY A 447 -2.49 17.41 1.09
CA GLY A 447 -1.44 16.84 0.25
C GLY A 447 -0.22 17.74 0.10
N THR A 448 0.67 17.30 -0.78
CA THR A 448 1.90 18.01 -1.16
C THR A 448 1.80 18.51 -2.60
N ASN A 449 2.92 18.88 -3.22
CA ASN A 449 2.98 19.13 -4.66
C ASN A 449 2.84 17.84 -5.51
N TYR A 450 2.83 16.65 -4.92
CA TYR A 450 2.76 15.36 -5.62
C TYR A 450 1.35 14.77 -5.71
N TRP A 451 0.46 15.14 -4.78
CA TRP A 451 -0.90 14.63 -4.70
C TRP A 451 -1.79 15.60 -3.94
N TYR A 452 -3.10 15.51 -4.18
CA TYR A 452 -4.12 16.36 -3.57
C TYR A 452 -5.19 15.50 -2.92
N ALA A 453 -5.33 15.59 -1.60
CA ALA A 453 -6.47 15.01 -0.89
C ALA A 453 -7.10 16.06 0.05
N PRO A 454 -8.40 15.92 0.34
CA PRO A 454 -9.16 16.97 0.98
C PRO A 454 -8.76 17.11 2.45
N ARG A 455 -8.61 18.36 2.89
CA ARG A 455 -8.74 18.70 4.31
C ARG A 455 -10.17 18.44 4.77
N GLU A 456 -10.33 17.82 5.92
CA GLU A 456 -11.65 17.43 6.42
C GLU A 456 -12.12 18.40 7.51
N ASP A 457 -12.43 19.62 7.10
CA ASP A 457 -13.20 20.52 7.95
C ASP A 457 -14.68 20.10 7.86
N VAL A 458 -15.19 19.44 8.89
CA VAL A 458 -16.49 18.77 8.90
C VAL A 458 -17.52 19.55 9.72
N THR A 459 -18.65 19.87 9.11
CA THR A 459 -19.83 20.45 9.78
C THR A 459 -20.81 19.35 10.16
N MET A 460 -20.85 18.98 11.45
CA MET A 460 -21.67 17.86 11.93
C MET A 460 -23.17 18.11 11.85
N ALA A 461 -23.59 19.38 11.87
CA ALA A 461 -24.99 19.76 11.64
C ALA A 461 -25.48 19.37 10.23
N ALA A 462 -24.59 19.37 9.22
CA ALA A 462 -24.90 18.97 7.86
C ALA A 462 -24.75 17.46 7.60
N PHE A 463 -23.93 16.77 8.42
CA PHE A 463 -23.63 15.34 8.27
C PHE A 463 -24.88 14.48 8.52
N PRO A 464 -25.33 13.67 7.54
CA PRO A 464 -26.62 13.00 7.62
C PRO A 464 -26.53 11.61 8.29
N ASP A 465 -26.25 11.51 9.59
CA ASP A 465 -25.96 10.26 10.33
C ASP A 465 -26.76 9.00 9.92
N GLY A 466 -28.07 9.13 9.69
CA GLY A 466 -28.95 8.00 9.35
C GLY A 466 -28.81 7.49 7.91
N PHE A 467 -28.05 8.14 7.03
CA PHE A 467 -28.06 7.84 5.60
C PHE A 467 -27.52 6.45 5.23
N ARG A 468 -26.80 5.80 6.15
CA ARG A 468 -26.27 4.45 5.96
C ARG A 468 -27.25 3.34 6.40
N LYS A 469 -28.43 3.71 6.91
CA LYS A 469 -29.43 2.78 7.47
C LYS A 469 -30.77 2.83 6.72
N PRO A 470 -31.57 1.76 6.78
CA PRO A 470 -32.87 1.71 6.14
C PRO A 470 -33.85 2.74 6.68
N GLY A 471 -34.74 3.23 5.80
CA GLY A 471 -35.85 4.09 6.18
C GLY A 471 -35.48 5.53 6.53
N PHE A 472 -34.26 5.95 6.18
CA PHE A 472 -33.84 7.33 6.40
C PHE A 472 -34.47 8.27 5.37
N THR A 473 -34.94 9.40 5.86
CA THR A 473 -35.54 10.49 5.08
C THR A 473 -34.80 11.77 5.39
N GLY A 474 -33.87 12.17 4.52
CA GLY A 474 -33.07 13.38 4.67
C GLY A 474 -33.34 14.40 3.56
N GLN A 475 -33.11 15.68 3.85
CA GLN A 475 -33.14 16.76 2.85
C GLN A 475 -31.93 16.68 1.91
N GLY A 476 -32.06 17.22 0.70
CA GLY A 476 -30.95 17.33 -0.27
C GLY A 476 -30.60 16.03 -1.02
N TRP A 477 -31.35 14.95 -0.82
CA TRP A 477 -31.18 13.70 -1.56
C TRP A 477 -32.03 13.70 -2.83
N THR A 478 -31.38 13.49 -3.98
CA THR A 478 -32.06 13.47 -5.29
C THR A 478 -31.57 12.27 -6.12
N ALA A 479 -32.27 11.95 -7.21
CA ALA A 479 -31.75 10.98 -8.16
C ALA A 479 -30.42 11.49 -8.75
N PRO A 480 -29.35 10.67 -8.81
CA PRO A 480 -28.08 11.09 -9.38
C PRO A 480 -28.18 11.32 -10.89
N GLU A 481 -27.16 11.98 -11.44
CA GLU A 481 -26.86 11.92 -12.87
C GLU A 481 -26.28 10.54 -13.19
N VAL A 482 -26.81 9.88 -14.23
CA VAL A 482 -26.22 8.67 -14.79
C VAL A 482 -25.12 9.09 -15.76
N LYS A 483 -23.92 8.54 -15.57
CA LYS A 483 -22.71 8.86 -16.32
C LYS A 483 -22.37 7.77 -17.32
N GLU A 484 -21.49 8.09 -18.26
CA GLU A 484 -21.01 7.13 -19.27
C GLU A 484 -20.32 5.92 -18.60
N PRO A 485 -20.54 4.69 -19.11
CA PRO A 485 -19.89 3.47 -18.64
C PRO A 485 -18.36 3.55 -18.66
N TYR A 486 -17.71 2.74 -17.83
CA TYR A 486 -16.27 2.52 -17.94
C TYR A 486 -15.96 1.57 -19.10
N GLU A 487 -14.91 1.85 -19.86
CA GLU A 487 -14.57 1.07 -21.07
C GLU A 487 -13.79 -0.20 -20.74
N LYS A 488 -12.80 -0.11 -19.85
CA LYS A 488 -11.87 -1.19 -19.51
C LYS A 488 -11.88 -1.48 -18.02
N LEU A 489 -12.81 -2.31 -17.57
CA LEU A 489 -12.89 -2.70 -16.16
C LEU A 489 -12.07 -3.98 -15.92
N ALA A 490 -11.21 -3.94 -14.89
CA ALA A 490 -10.44 -5.10 -14.45
C ALA A 490 -10.57 -5.27 -12.94
N PRO A 491 -10.66 -6.51 -12.42
CA PRO A 491 -10.69 -6.73 -10.99
C PRO A 491 -9.34 -6.37 -10.36
N THR A 492 -9.37 -5.96 -9.09
CA THR A 492 -8.19 -5.84 -8.25
C THR A 492 -7.67 -7.24 -7.89
N PRO A 493 -6.43 -7.62 -8.25
CA PRO A 493 -5.96 -9.01 -8.19
C PRO A 493 -5.42 -9.44 -6.81
N PHE A 494 -5.60 -8.63 -5.78
CA PHE A 494 -5.03 -8.82 -4.44
C PHE A 494 -6.11 -8.65 -3.35
N ALA A 495 -5.77 -8.99 -2.10
CA ALA A 495 -6.70 -8.87 -0.95
C ALA A 495 -7.15 -7.43 -0.65
N LYS A 496 -8.25 -7.22 0.06
CA LYS A 496 -8.83 -5.87 0.23
C LYS A 496 -8.39 -5.24 1.56
N VAL A 497 -8.01 -3.96 1.52
CA VAL A 497 -7.71 -3.18 2.73
C VAL A 497 -8.96 -3.09 3.62
N GLU A 498 -8.75 -3.28 4.92
CA GLU A 498 -9.79 -3.26 5.96
C GLU A 498 -9.65 -2.02 6.85
N GLU A 499 -10.73 -1.64 7.53
CA GLU A 499 -10.70 -0.64 8.61
C GLU A 499 -10.60 -1.34 9.98
N GLN A 500 -9.60 -0.97 10.76
CA GLN A 500 -9.36 -1.47 12.11
C GLN A 500 -9.30 -0.33 13.13
N THR A 501 -9.83 -0.55 14.33
CA THR A 501 -9.77 0.43 15.41
C THR A 501 -8.68 0.08 16.43
N HIS A 502 -7.79 1.03 16.73
CA HIS A 502 -6.74 0.84 17.74
C HIS A 502 -6.83 1.89 18.84
N ALA A 503 -6.83 1.44 20.09
CA ALA A 503 -6.90 2.32 21.25
C ALA A 503 -5.59 3.12 21.43
N PRO A 504 -5.65 4.36 21.93
CA PRO A 504 -4.47 5.10 22.35
C PRO A 504 -3.62 4.33 23.37
N GLN A 505 -2.30 4.42 23.24
CA GLN A 505 -1.37 3.92 24.26
C GLN A 505 -1.32 4.88 25.44
N LYS A 506 -1.20 6.19 25.15
CA LYS A 506 -1.12 7.25 26.16
C LYS A 506 -1.99 8.44 25.78
N ILE A 507 -2.66 9.02 26.78
CA ILE A 507 -3.44 10.26 26.68
C ILE A 507 -2.94 11.18 27.79
N VAL A 508 -2.68 12.44 27.47
CA VAL A 508 -2.27 13.49 28.39
C VAL A 508 -3.25 14.65 28.26
N ASP A 509 -3.94 14.96 29.35
CA ASP A 509 -4.74 16.19 29.49
C ASP A 509 -3.79 17.38 29.70
N LEU A 510 -3.86 18.35 28.80
CA LEU A 510 -3.05 19.58 28.83
C LEU A 510 -3.80 20.75 29.48
N GLY A 511 -5.05 20.54 29.88
CA GLY A 511 -5.95 21.55 30.44
C GLY A 511 -6.71 22.33 29.35
N GLY A 512 -7.82 22.96 29.75
CA GLY A 512 -8.59 23.83 28.84
C GLY A 512 -9.35 23.12 27.71
N GLY A 513 -9.42 21.78 27.74
CA GLY A 513 -9.99 20.99 26.64
C GLY A 513 -8.93 20.46 25.66
N ASP A 514 -7.64 20.73 25.91
CA ASP A 514 -6.55 20.28 25.04
C ASP A 514 -5.97 18.95 25.51
N TYR A 515 -5.71 18.06 24.56
CA TYR A 515 -5.15 16.73 24.81
C TYR A 515 -4.00 16.43 23.86
N PHE A 516 -3.03 15.69 24.36
CA PHE A 516 -2.01 15.01 23.57
C PHE A 516 -2.21 13.50 23.65
N VAL A 517 -2.15 12.83 22.50
CA VAL A 517 -2.37 11.39 22.37
C VAL A 517 -1.21 10.77 21.63
N ASP A 518 -0.70 9.65 22.15
CA ASP A 518 0.29 8.79 21.51
C ASP A 518 -0.32 7.39 21.29
N PHE A 519 -0.36 6.95 20.04
CA PHE A 519 -0.83 5.62 19.64
C PHE A 519 0.25 4.53 19.73
N GLY A 520 1.49 4.90 20.10
CA GLY A 520 2.63 4.01 20.32
C GLY A 520 3.44 3.70 19.06
N ARG A 521 2.79 3.68 17.90
CA ARG A 521 3.38 3.49 16.58
C ARG A 521 2.59 4.26 15.53
N THR A 522 3.13 4.32 14.31
CA THR A 522 2.45 4.98 13.18
C THR A 522 1.26 4.14 12.74
N TRP A 523 0.14 4.82 12.48
CA TRP A 523 -1.03 4.31 11.78
C TRP A 523 -1.31 5.19 10.55
N MET A 524 -1.92 4.57 9.54
CA MET A 524 -2.36 5.24 8.31
C MET A 524 -3.88 5.15 8.23
N GLY A 525 -4.56 6.29 8.14
CA GLY A 525 -6.02 6.37 8.21
C GLY A 525 -6.45 7.65 8.91
N GLY A 526 -7.30 7.56 9.92
CA GLY A 526 -7.65 8.73 10.73
C GLY A 526 -8.09 8.33 12.13
N VAL A 527 -9.10 8.99 12.68
CA VAL A 527 -9.63 8.63 14.00
C VAL A 527 -11.14 8.41 13.95
N ARG A 528 -11.59 7.56 14.87
CA ARG A 528 -12.98 7.55 15.34
C ARG A 528 -13.03 8.31 16.65
N LEU A 529 -13.82 9.37 16.70
CA LEU A 529 -13.96 10.26 17.84
C LEU A 529 -15.42 10.50 18.16
N THR A 530 -15.84 10.16 19.37
CA THR A 530 -17.19 10.40 19.89
C THR A 530 -17.17 11.52 20.93
N LEU A 531 -17.99 12.55 20.74
CA LEU A 531 -18.06 13.72 21.62
C LEU A 531 -19.52 14.11 21.88
N ASP A 532 -19.77 14.73 23.04
CA ASP A 532 -20.97 15.52 23.28
C ASP A 532 -20.62 16.99 23.05
N GLY A 533 -21.27 17.62 22.08
CA GLY A 533 -20.96 18.97 21.61
C GLY A 533 -22.08 19.99 21.85
N ARG A 534 -21.75 21.25 21.61
CA ARG A 534 -22.72 22.34 21.43
C ARG A 534 -22.66 22.84 19.99
N GLN A 535 -23.77 23.37 19.50
CA GLN A 535 -23.87 23.98 18.19
C GLN A 535 -22.72 24.97 17.91
N ASP A 536 -22.09 24.80 16.76
CA ASP A 536 -21.01 25.63 16.21
C ASP A 536 -19.69 25.62 17.02
N GLN A 537 -19.61 24.84 18.10
CA GLN A 537 -18.35 24.63 18.80
C GLN A 537 -17.35 23.92 17.89
N GLN A 538 -16.10 24.39 17.84
CA GLN A 538 -15.05 23.78 17.03
C GLN A 538 -14.07 22.97 17.86
N VAL A 539 -13.70 21.80 17.35
CA VAL A 539 -12.61 20.95 17.87
C VAL A 539 -11.59 20.75 16.77
N ARG A 540 -10.30 20.97 17.04
CA ARG A 540 -9.24 20.78 16.03
C ARG A 540 -8.49 19.48 16.28
N LEU A 541 -8.25 18.73 15.21
CA LEU A 541 -7.48 17.48 15.21
C LEU A 541 -6.16 17.71 14.48
N ARG A 542 -5.04 17.63 15.19
CA ARG A 542 -3.69 17.87 14.67
C ARG A 542 -2.87 16.60 14.72
N PHE A 543 -2.68 15.97 13.57
CA PHE A 543 -1.99 14.69 13.45
C PHE A 543 -0.51 14.91 13.17
N GLY A 544 0.37 14.05 13.68
CA GLY A 544 1.79 14.10 13.37
C GLY A 544 2.48 12.75 13.49
N GLU A 545 3.48 12.52 12.64
CA GLU A 545 4.37 11.36 12.74
C GLU A 545 5.45 11.55 13.81
N GLU A 546 5.85 12.80 14.07
CA GLU A 546 6.86 13.19 15.05
C GLU A 546 6.37 14.33 15.95
N LEU A 547 7.16 14.69 16.96
CA LEU A 547 6.90 15.81 17.84
C LEU A 547 7.69 17.05 17.41
N SER A 548 7.09 18.23 17.58
CA SER A 548 7.79 19.52 17.43
C SER A 548 8.28 20.09 18.77
N ALA A 549 7.65 19.66 19.86
CA ALA A 549 7.98 19.94 21.25
C ALA A 549 7.34 18.84 22.13
N PRO A 550 7.69 18.72 23.44
CA PRO A 550 7.02 17.79 24.33
C PRO A 550 5.50 17.95 24.28
N HIS A 551 4.79 16.84 24.01
CA HIS A 551 3.32 16.78 23.87
C HIS A 551 2.73 17.65 22.73
N THR A 552 3.53 18.03 21.74
CA THR A 552 3.08 18.79 20.58
C THR A 552 3.40 18.03 19.30
N ALA A 553 2.38 17.37 18.74
CA ALA A 553 2.44 16.74 17.43
C ALA A 553 2.88 17.75 16.37
N ARG A 554 3.88 17.40 15.56
CA ARG A 554 4.26 18.20 14.40
C ARG A 554 3.20 17.97 13.32
N TYR A 555 2.17 18.79 13.29
CA TYR A 555 1.11 18.71 12.28
C TYR A 555 1.39 19.52 11.02
N ARG A 556 2.32 20.49 11.11
CA ARG A 556 2.97 21.11 9.95
C ARG A 556 4.22 20.30 9.65
N MET A 557 4.08 19.36 8.73
CA MET A 557 5.05 18.32 8.45
C MET A 557 6.31 18.90 7.79
N ARG A 558 7.45 18.22 7.95
CA ARG A 558 8.72 18.61 7.28
C ARG A 558 8.63 18.61 5.75
N THR A 559 7.71 17.79 5.25
CA THR A 559 7.38 17.57 3.85
C THR A 559 6.51 18.67 3.24
N GLY A 560 6.08 19.66 4.03
CA GLY A 560 5.33 20.82 3.58
C GLY A 560 3.81 20.67 3.66
N ASN A 561 3.28 19.47 3.83
CA ASN A 561 1.85 19.26 4.09
C ASN A 561 1.46 19.60 5.54
N THR A 562 0.17 19.89 5.74
CA THR A 562 -0.42 20.15 7.06
C THR A 562 -1.55 19.16 7.34
N TYR A 563 -1.44 18.39 8.42
CA TYR A 563 -2.48 17.48 8.89
C TYR A 563 -3.26 18.08 10.05
N GLU A 564 -4.15 19.02 9.71
CA GLU A 564 -5.11 19.62 10.64
C GLU A 564 -6.51 19.55 10.05
N ASP A 565 -7.44 19.00 10.82
CA ASP A 565 -8.86 18.96 10.50
C ASP A 565 -9.65 19.74 11.56
N VAL A 566 -10.76 20.38 11.16
CA VAL A 566 -11.65 21.11 12.07
C VAL A 566 -13.03 20.47 12.10
N LEU A 567 -13.46 20.05 13.28
CA LEU A 567 -14.80 19.54 13.50
C LEU A 567 -15.69 20.64 14.07
N THR A 568 -16.68 21.10 13.31
CA THR A 568 -17.74 22.01 13.78
C THR A 568 -18.91 21.16 14.29
N LEU A 569 -19.11 21.19 15.60
CA LEU A 569 -20.04 20.34 16.33
C LEU A 569 -21.50 20.82 16.18
N ARG A 570 -22.42 19.88 16.37
CA ARG A 570 -23.83 20.16 16.68
C ARG A 570 -24.14 19.81 18.13
N ASP A 571 -25.32 20.19 18.60
CA ASP A 571 -25.80 19.84 19.94
C ASP A 571 -25.89 18.32 20.16
N GLY A 572 -25.41 17.87 21.31
CA GLY A 572 -25.52 16.49 21.78
C GLY A 572 -24.43 15.56 21.26
N ARG A 573 -24.70 14.25 21.39
CA ARG A 573 -23.75 13.19 21.08
C ARG A 573 -23.57 13.01 19.57
N GLN A 574 -22.33 12.97 19.12
CA GLN A 574 -21.96 12.74 17.72
C GLN A 574 -20.69 11.90 17.62
N THR A 575 -20.50 11.24 16.47
CA THR A 575 -19.29 10.48 16.16
C THR A 575 -18.77 10.90 14.80
N LEU A 576 -17.49 11.27 14.77
CA LEU A 576 -16.74 11.49 13.55
C LEU A 576 -15.90 10.25 13.28
N ASP A 577 -16.02 9.71 12.07
CA ASP A 577 -15.01 8.87 11.46
C ASP A 577 -14.32 9.69 10.38
N THR A 578 -13.02 9.92 10.51
CA THR A 578 -12.24 10.56 9.45
C THR A 578 -12.38 9.75 8.15
N TRP A 579 -12.67 10.42 7.04
CA TRP A 579 -12.89 9.77 5.77
C TRP A 579 -11.59 9.38 5.06
N GLY A 580 -10.59 10.25 5.04
CA GLY A 580 -9.32 10.16 4.30
C GLY A 580 -8.12 9.79 5.16
N MET A 581 -6.99 9.52 4.51
CA MET A 581 -5.75 9.08 5.15
C MET A 581 -4.81 10.22 5.58
N ARG A 582 -4.52 10.24 6.87
CA ARG A 582 -3.36 10.85 7.53
C ARG A 582 -2.39 9.74 7.95
N VAL A 583 -1.11 10.08 7.98
CA VAL A 583 -0.05 9.23 8.55
C VAL A 583 0.34 9.82 9.88
N PHE A 584 0.16 9.07 10.97
CA PHE A 584 0.32 9.64 12.31
C PHE A 584 0.63 8.59 13.38
N ARG A 585 1.41 9.01 14.37
CA ARG A 585 1.53 8.35 15.67
C ARG A 585 0.92 9.20 16.78
N TYR A 586 1.00 10.52 16.62
CA TYR A 586 0.60 11.51 17.60
C TYR A 586 -0.62 12.28 17.12
N LEU A 587 -1.46 12.67 18.07
CA LEU A 587 -2.61 13.53 17.83
C LEU A 587 -2.70 14.56 18.96
N ASN A 588 -2.79 15.85 18.62
CA ASN A 588 -3.34 16.85 19.52
C ASN A 588 -4.81 17.06 19.20
N ILE A 589 -5.66 17.00 20.22
CA ILE A 589 -7.06 17.42 20.16
C ILE A 589 -7.16 18.74 20.90
N VAL A 590 -7.66 19.78 20.26
CA VAL A 590 -7.70 21.14 20.82
C VAL A 590 -9.16 21.58 20.98
N ASP A 591 -9.46 22.22 22.10
CA ASP A 591 -10.80 22.73 22.45
C ASP A 591 -11.90 21.65 22.61
N SER A 592 -11.53 20.44 23.08
CA SER A 592 -12.50 19.36 23.31
C SER A 592 -13.56 19.72 24.37
N PRO A 593 -14.87 19.54 24.10
CA PRO A 593 -15.94 19.78 25.08
C PRO A 593 -16.01 18.73 26.19
N VAL A 594 -15.39 17.58 25.99
CA VAL A 594 -15.45 16.44 26.90
C VAL A 594 -14.05 15.85 27.14
N PRO A 595 -13.85 15.12 28.25
CA PRO A 595 -12.62 14.35 28.44
C PRO A 595 -12.37 13.36 27.32
N ILE A 596 -11.12 13.29 26.86
CA ILE A 596 -10.67 12.30 25.88
C ILE A 596 -10.19 11.06 26.63
N THR A 597 -10.71 9.90 26.22
CA THR A 597 -10.55 8.61 26.88
C THR A 597 -10.36 7.51 25.83
N LYS A 598 -10.00 6.28 26.25
CA LYS A 598 -9.86 5.16 25.30
C LYS A 598 -11.22 4.66 24.80
N GLU A 599 -12.29 5.02 25.49
CA GLU A 599 -13.67 4.64 25.18
C GLU A 599 -14.30 5.52 24.09
N ASN A 600 -13.81 6.75 23.91
CA ASN A 600 -14.35 7.69 22.93
C ASN A 600 -13.36 8.12 21.83
N LEU A 601 -12.11 7.65 21.88
CA LEU A 601 -11.11 7.88 20.85
C LEU A 601 -10.41 6.56 20.48
N SER A 602 -10.33 6.30 19.17
CA SER A 602 -9.45 5.28 18.60
C SER A 602 -8.84 5.77 17.28
N ALA A 603 -7.63 5.31 16.95
CA ALA A 603 -7.15 5.35 15.58
C ALA A 603 -8.09 4.47 14.74
N LEU A 604 -8.50 4.98 13.58
CA LEU A 604 -9.23 4.26 12.55
C LEU A 604 -8.23 3.98 11.43
N ALA A 605 -7.48 2.90 11.59
CA ALA A 605 -6.41 2.52 10.70
C ALA A 605 -6.95 1.76 9.49
N MET A 606 -6.31 1.97 8.35
CA MET A 606 -6.46 1.16 7.16
C MET A 606 -5.33 0.13 7.17
N VAL A 607 -5.69 -1.14 7.08
CA VAL A 607 -4.73 -2.24 7.23
C VAL A 607 -5.00 -3.24 6.12
N TYR A 608 -3.98 -3.50 5.29
CA TYR A 608 -4.00 -4.65 4.39
C TYR A 608 -4.04 -5.94 5.23
N PRO A 609 -4.80 -6.99 4.84
CA PRO A 609 -4.89 -8.22 5.61
C PRO A 609 -3.51 -8.76 6.00
N PHE A 610 -3.24 -8.81 7.30
CA PHE A 610 -1.92 -9.12 7.85
C PHE A 610 -2.07 -9.99 9.11
N ASP A 611 -1.61 -11.24 9.03
CA ASP A 611 -1.59 -12.14 10.17
C ASP A 611 -0.34 -11.89 11.02
N ARG A 612 -0.54 -11.25 12.18
CA ARG A 612 0.55 -10.93 13.10
C ARG A 612 1.20 -12.17 13.71
N ASP A 613 0.56 -13.33 13.71
CA ASP A 613 1.08 -14.55 14.34
C ASP A 613 1.80 -15.46 13.32
N ALA A 614 1.72 -15.14 12.02
CA ALA A 614 2.34 -15.93 10.96
C ALA A 614 3.89 -15.93 11.01
N ALA A 615 4.48 -14.83 11.47
CA ALA A 615 5.92 -14.67 11.65
C ALA A 615 6.23 -14.16 13.06
N GLU A 616 7.24 -14.72 13.72
CA GLU A 616 7.65 -14.40 15.09
C GLU A 616 9.18 -14.46 15.20
N LEU A 617 9.74 -13.64 16.09
CA LEU A 617 11.15 -13.69 16.49
C LEU A 617 11.26 -13.77 18.01
N THR A 618 12.06 -14.71 18.50
CA THR A 618 12.60 -14.69 19.86
C THR A 618 14.12 -14.58 19.81
N SER A 619 14.70 -13.92 20.80
CA SER A 619 16.16 -13.72 20.87
C SER A 619 16.59 -13.57 22.32
N SER A 620 17.85 -13.92 22.59
CA SER A 620 18.51 -13.63 23.86
C SER A 620 18.89 -12.15 24.01
N ASP A 621 18.83 -11.40 22.91
CA ASP A 621 18.99 -9.96 22.84
C ASP A 621 17.63 -9.26 22.60
N PRO A 622 17.13 -8.51 23.59
CA PRO A 622 15.86 -7.81 23.47
C PRO A 622 15.88 -6.68 22.44
N ASP A 623 17.03 -6.08 22.14
CA ASP A 623 17.12 -5.00 21.17
C ASP A 623 16.96 -5.52 19.73
N LEU A 624 17.47 -6.71 19.43
CA LEU A 624 17.19 -7.38 18.16
C LEU A 624 15.69 -7.63 17.96
N VAL A 625 14.97 -8.02 19.03
CA VAL A 625 13.50 -8.20 19.00
C VAL A 625 12.80 -6.87 18.74
N ARG A 626 13.24 -5.79 19.39
CA ARG A 626 12.69 -4.43 19.18
C ARG A 626 12.87 -3.99 17.72
N VAL A 627 14.05 -4.19 17.14
CA VAL A 627 14.36 -3.82 15.76
C VAL A 627 13.49 -4.61 14.77
N TRP A 628 13.40 -5.93 14.93
CA TRP A 628 12.56 -6.74 14.05
C TRP A 628 11.06 -6.42 14.19
N GLN A 629 10.58 -6.17 15.42
CA GLN A 629 9.19 -5.79 15.63
C GLN A 629 8.88 -4.43 14.98
N PHE A 630 9.81 -3.48 15.05
CA PHE A 630 9.67 -2.16 14.43
C PHE A 630 9.54 -2.23 12.90
N THR A 631 10.33 -3.09 12.25
CA THR A 631 10.25 -3.28 10.80
C THR A 631 8.99 -4.05 10.38
N LYS A 632 8.61 -5.07 11.14
CA LYS A 632 7.33 -5.79 10.94
C LYS A 632 6.11 -4.87 11.07
N ASP A 633 6.10 -4.04 12.11
CA ASP A 633 5.05 -3.05 12.35
C ASP A 633 4.96 -2.03 11.21
N THR A 634 6.10 -1.64 10.63
CA THR A 634 6.12 -0.75 9.47
C THR A 634 5.46 -1.42 8.25
N ILE A 635 5.74 -2.69 7.97
CA ILE A 635 5.14 -3.40 6.82
C ILE A 635 3.63 -3.55 6.96
N GLU A 636 3.14 -3.96 8.12
CA GLU A 636 1.70 -4.07 8.40
C GLU A 636 0.97 -2.75 8.14
N THR A 637 1.54 -1.62 8.56
CA THR A 637 0.91 -0.31 8.35
C THR A 637 1.13 0.23 6.94
N ALA A 638 2.29 0.00 6.30
CA ALA A 638 2.60 0.57 4.99
C ALA A 638 2.04 -0.24 3.81
N ASN A 639 1.67 -1.50 4.02
CA ASN A 639 0.88 -2.26 3.06
C ASN A 639 -0.54 -1.69 3.03
N GLN A 640 -0.86 -0.98 1.95
CA GLN A 640 -2.20 -0.45 1.68
C GLN A 640 -2.69 -1.02 0.34
N ASN A 641 -3.28 -0.20 -0.52
CA ASN A 641 -3.74 -0.62 -1.85
C ASN A 641 -2.59 -0.77 -2.87
N PHE A 642 -1.35 -0.40 -2.51
CA PHE A 642 -0.18 -0.46 -3.38
C PHE A 642 1.14 -0.30 -2.59
N PHE A 643 2.30 -0.65 -3.15
CA PHE A 643 3.61 -0.35 -2.52
C PHE A 643 4.14 1.02 -2.96
N THR A 644 4.34 1.94 -2.02
CA THR A 644 4.85 3.30 -2.31
C THR A 644 6.04 3.61 -1.40
N ASP A 645 6.84 4.61 -1.79
CA ASP A 645 7.93 5.15 -0.95
C ASP A 645 7.44 5.53 0.44
N SER A 646 6.39 6.32 0.49
CA SER A 646 5.86 6.92 1.69
C SER A 646 4.41 7.31 1.47
N TRP A 647 3.60 7.09 2.51
CA TRP A 647 2.22 7.54 2.54
C TRP A 647 2.04 9.01 2.95
N THR A 648 3.15 9.72 3.19
CA THR A 648 3.17 11.11 3.64
C THR A 648 3.52 12.07 2.49
N ARG A 649 4.72 11.99 1.91
CA ARG A 649 5.20 13.03 0.98
C ARG A 649 4.74 12.81 -0.46
N GLU A 650 5.17 11.73 -1.10
CA GLU A 650 5.04 11.55 -2.56
C GLU A 650 3.89 10.59 -2.92
N ARG A 651 3.68 9.55 -2.10
CA ARG A 651 2.73 8.45 -2.38
C ARG A 651 2.99 7.89 -3.78
N THR A 652 4.26 7.66 -4.11
CA THR A 652 4.70 7.26 -5.44
C THR A 652 5.33 5.88 -5.40
N ASN A 653 5.13 5.13 -6.46
CA ASN A 653 5.74 3.84 -6.65
C ASN A 653 7.16 4.02 -7.18
N TYR A 654 8.12 3.46 -6.46
CA TYR A 654 9.51 3.40 -6.90
C TYR A 654 10.01 1.96 -6.78
N GLU A 655 10.71 1.49 -7.80
CA GLU A 655 11.03 0.07 -7.97
C GLU A 655 11.92 -0.47 -6.84
N ALA A 656 12.90 0.32 -6.40
CA ALA A 656 13.80 -0.05 -5.31
C ALA A 656 13.07 -0.18 -3.96
N ASP A 657 12.26 0.82 -3.62
CA ASP A 657 11.40 0.83 -2.43
C ASP A 657 10.45 -0.37 -2.42
N ALA A 658 9.77 -0.58 -3.54
CA ALA A 658 8.80 -1.65 -3.69
C ALA A 658 9.47 -3.04 -3.65
N TYR A 659 10.72 -3.19 -4.13
CA TYR A 659 11.48 -4.43 -3.99
C TYR A 659 11.82 -4.73 -2.52
N ILE A 660 12.28 -3.74 -1.76
CA ILE A 660 12.60 -3.95 -0.34
C ILE A 660 11.32 -4.24 0.46
N GLN A 661 10.23 -3.53 0.19
CA GLN A 661 8.93 -3.82 0.80
C GLN A 661 8.43 -5.22 0.46
N LEU A 662 8.62 -5.66 -0.80
CA LEU A 662 8.32 -7.02 -1.26
C LEU A 662 9.13 -8.05 -0.50
N LEU A 663 10.45 -7.87 -0.37
CA LEU A 663 11.31 -8.79 0.39
C LEU A 663 10.79 -8.94 1.81
N SER A 664 10.50 -7.84 2.51
CA SER A 664 9.94 -7.88 3.86
C SER A 664 8.58 -8.58 3.91
N ASN A 665 7.65 -8.27 2.99
CA ASN A 665 6.33 -8.88 2.93
C ASN A 665 6.41 -10.41 2.74
N LEU A 666 7.29 -10.86 1.83
CA LEU A 666 7.54 -12.27 1.53
C LEU A 666 8.17 -13.07 2.69
N HIS A 667 8.56 -12.40 3.78
CA HIS A 667 9.07 -13.03 5.01
C HIS A 667 8.13 -12.87 6.21
N LEU A 668 7.07 -12.07 6.07
CA LEU A 668 6.11 -11.80 7.14
C LEU A 668 4.72 -12.37 6.84
N ALA A 669 4.38 -12.61 5.57
CA ALA A 669 3.08 -13.09 5.14
C ALA A 669 3.18 -14.11 3.99
N GLU A 670 2.17 -14.99 3.87
CA GLU A 670 2.06 -15.93 2.75
C GLU A 670 1.52 -15.27 1.46
N ASP A 671 0.86 -14.11 1.56
CA ASP A 671 0.18 -13.45 0.45
C ASP A 671 1.16 -12.59 -0.37
N PRO A 672 1.48 -12.98 -1.63
CA PRO A 672 2.35 -12.22 -2.51
C PRO A 672 1.58 -11.25 -3.41
N THR A 673 0.25 -11.23 -3.38
CA THR A 673 -0.55 -10.64 -4.47
C THR A 673 -0.43 -9.13 -4.56
N LEU A 674 -0.33 -8.42 -3.43
CA LEU A 674 -0.04 -6.98 -3.42
C LEU A 674 1.36 -6.68 -3.99
N SER A 675 2.33 -7.54 -3.66
CA SER A 675 3.70 -7.42 -4.17
C SER A 675 3.75 -7.64 -5.69
N GLN A 676 3.09 -8.68 -6.19
CA GLN A 676 2.98 -8.97 -7.63
C GLN A 676 2.37 -7.79 -8.38
N TYR A 677 1.22 -7.31 -7.90
CA TYR A 677 0.51 -6.23 -8.55
C TYR A 677 1.29 -4.90 -8.54
N SER A 678 2.02 -4.63 -7.45
CA SER A 678 2.90 -3.45 -7.37
C SER A 678 4.08 -3.54 -8.35
N MET A 679 4.55 -4.75 -8.69
CA MET A 679 5.57 -4.92 -9.73
C MET A 679 5.01 -4.76 -11.14
N ASP A 680 3.79 -5.26 -11.39
CA ASP A 680 3.10 -5.13 -12.68
C ASP A 680 2.88 -3.65 -13.07
N TYR A 681 2.81 -2.74 -12.09
CA TYR A 681 2.79 -1.29 -12.32
C TYR A 681 3.95 -0.79 -13.17
N PHE A 682 5.15 -1.32 -12.94
CA PHE A 682 6.39 -0.86 -13.56
C PHE A 682 6.59 -1.44 -14.98
N GLU A 683 5.60 -2.15 -15.52
CA GLU A 683 5.56 -2.49 -16.94
C GLU A 683 5.40 -1.22 -17.80
N GLU A 684 4.49 -0.32 -17.40
CA GLU A 684 4.23 0.93 -18.12
C GLU A 684 4.75 2.18 -17.39
N ASN A 685 5.09 2.06 -16.10
CA ASN A 685 5.39 3.21 -15.23
C ASN A 685 6.82 3.18 -14.67
N ARG A 686 7.82 3.03 -15.55
CA ARG A 686 9.24 3.11 -15.19
C ARG A 686 9.58 4.43 -14.48
N THR A 687 10.43 4.37 -13.46
CA THR A 687 11.01 5.57 -12.84
C THR A 687 12.52 5.76 -13.12
N TRP A 688 13.07 6.85 -12.61
CA TRP A 688 14.50 7.16 -12.56
C TRP A 688 15.01 6.86 -11.14
N PRO A 689 16.25 6.40 -10.93
CA PRO A 689 17.41 6.23 -11.84
C PRO A 689 17.47 4.92 -12.66
N THR A 690 18.55 4.78 -13.46
CA THR A 690 18.77 3.65 -14.39
C THR A 690 18.69 2.27 -13.74
N GLU A 691 19.20 2.11 -12.52
CA GLU A 691 19.22 0.82 -11.82
C GLU A 691 17.89 0.45 -11.17
N TRP A 692 16.92 1.37 -11.05
CA TRP A 692 15.64 1.06 -10.37
C TRP A 692 14.80 0.03 -11.13
N PRO A 693 14.60 0.14 -12.45
CA PRO A 693 13.91 -0.89 -13.23
C PRO A 693 14.49 -2.29 -13.09
N MET A 694 15.80 -2.41 -12.85
CA MET A 694 16.48 -3.70 -12.66
C MET A 694 15.94 -4.46 -11.43
N TYR A 695 15.52 -3.74 -10.38
CA TYR A 695 14.91 -4.39 -9.21
C TYR A 695 13.58 -5.07 -9.49
N VAL A 696 12.89 -4.73 -10.59
CA VAL A 696 11.68 -5.46 -11.02
C VAL A 696 12.03 -6.90 -11.44
N ILE A 697 13.19 -7.11 -12.05
CA ILE A 697 13.68 -8.47 -12.38
C ILE A 697 13.87 -9.26 -11.07
N SER A 698 14.56 -8.66 -10.09
CA SER A 698 14.79 -9.28 -8.77
C SER A 698 13.48 -9.60 -8.04
N ALA A 699 12.55 -8.64 -8.03
CA ALA A 699 11.24 -8.80 -7.40
C ALA A 699 10.41 -9.94 -7.99
N VAL A 700 10.32 -10.01 -9.32
CA VAL A 700 9.57 -11.06 -10.02
C VAL A 700 10.25 -12.42 -9.85
N TYR A 701 11.59 -12.46 -9.89
CA TYR A 701 12.37 -13.67 -9.61
C TYR A 701 12.13 -14.19 -8.19
N ASP A 702 12.26 -13.35 -7.17
CA ASP A 702 12.11 -13.72 -5.76
C ASP A 702 10.68 -14.16 -5.44
N THR A 703 9.68 -13.51 -6.04
CA THR A 703 8.28 -13.91 -5.92
C THR A 703 8.04 -15.30 -6.51
N TRP A 704 8.61 -15.60 -7.68
CA TRP A 704 8.54 -16.94 -8.27
C TRP A 704 9.25 -17.98 -7.39
N GLN A 705 10.45 -17.67 -6.88
CA GLN A 705 11.18 -18.57 -5.97
C GLN A 705 10.36 -18.89 -4.71
N ARG A 706 9.57 -17.94 -4.20
CA ARG A 706 8.73 -18.15 -3.00
C ARG A 706 7.44 -18.90 -3.26
N THR A 707 6.80 -18.64 -4.39
CA THR A 707 5.45 -19.16 -4.68
C THR A 707 5.47 -20.45 -5.49
N GLY A 708 6.49 -20.61 -6.34
CA GLY A 708 6.54 -21.62 -7.39
C GLY A 708 5.57 -21.35 -8.55
N SER A 709 4.89 -20.19 -8.58
CA SER A 709 3.97 -19.83 -9.66
C SER A 709 4.73 -19.20 -10.81
N THR A 710 4.66 -19.82 -11.99
CA THR A 710 5.25 -19.27 -13.21
C THR A 710 4.39 -18.19 -13.85
N ALA A 711 3.18 -17.92 -13.33
CA ALA A 711 2.19 -17.08 -14.00
C ALA A 711 2.69 -15.65 -14.25
N GLN A 712 3.45 -15.06 -13.31
CA GLN A 712 4.00 -13.70 -13.48
C GLN A 712 5.21 -13.70 -14.41
N ILE A 713 6.18 -14.61 -14.23
CA ILE A 713 7.36 -14.69 -15.13
C ILE A 713 6.96 -14.99 -16.58
N GLU A 714 5.90 -15.76 -16.82
CA GLU A 714 5.38 -16.02 -18.17
C GLU A 714 4.82 -14.76 -18.83
N ARG A 715 4.07 -13.93 -18.09
CA ARG A 715 3.49 -12.70 -18.64
C ARG A 715 4.51 -11.57 -18.78
N ALA A 716 5.44 -11.48 -17.83
CA ALA A 716 6.40 -10.38 -17.74
C ALA A 716 7.71 -10.63 -18.50
N TYR A 717 7.97 -11.84 -19.05
CA TYR A 717 9.27 -12.18 -19.64
C TYR A 717 9.76 -11.12 -20.64
N ASP A 718 8.90 -10.73 -21.58
CA ASP A 718 9.26 -9.76 -22.63
C ASP A 718 9.40 -8.32 -22.08
N THR A 719 8.67 -7.97 -21.01
CA THR A 719 8.77 -6.64 -20.38
C THR A 719 9.96 -6.53 -19.41
N LEU A 720 10.47 -7.66 -18.91
CA LEU A 720 11.68 -7.73 -18.10
C LEU A 720 12.96 -7.57 -18.93
N LYS A 721 13.03 -8.12 -20.15
CA LYS A 721 14.24 -8.09 -20.99
C LYS A 721 14.82 -6.68 -21.21
N PRO A 722 14.04 -5.64 -21.57
CA PRO A 722 14.56 -4.28 -21.74
C PRO A 722 15.17 -3.67 -20.48
N LYS A 723 14.91 -4.25 -19.29
CA LYS A 723 15.48 -3.79 -18.01
C LYS A 723 16.91 -4.32 -17.77
N LEU A 724 17.43 -5.25 -18.59
CA LEU A 724 18.80 -5.79 -18.49
C LEU A 724 19.91 -4.84 -18.96
N LEU A 725 19.57 -3.62 -19.40
CA LEU A 725 20.51 -2.62 -19.93
C LEU A 725 21.39 -3.13 -21.08
N ASP A 726 20.84 -4.03 -21.92
CA ASP A 726 21.55 -4.59 -23.08
C ASP A 726 22.08 -3.53 -24.05
N GLU A 727 21.42 -2.37 -24.14
CA GLU A 727 21.84 -1.23 -24.96
C GLU A 727 23.09 -0.54 -24.41
N ASP A 728 23.30 -0.60 -23.09
CA ASP A 728 24.46 -0.03 -22.39
C ASP A 728 25.60 -1.05 -22.21
N TYR A 729 25.39 -2.33 -22.58
CA TYR A 729 26.43 -3.35 -22.50
C TYR A 729 27.53 -3.09 -23.53
N GLY A 730 28.73 -2.75 -23.07
CA GLY A 730 29.91 -2.53 -23.88
C GLY A 730 30.63 -3.85 -24.19
N PRO A 731 30.56 -4.41 -25.42
CA PRO A 731 31.17 -5.71 -25.70
C PRO A 731 32.71 -5.70 -25.64
N ALA A 732 33.32 -4.53 -25.84
CA ALA A 732 34.76 -4.33 -25.73
C ALA A 732 35.24 -4.28 -24.28
N THR A 733 34.47 -3.64 -23.39
CA THR A 733 34.79 -3.52 -21.97
C THR A 733 34.32 -4.73 -21.15
N GLY A 734 33.30 -5.45 -21.63
CA GLY A 734 32.68 -6.56 -20.91
C GLY A 734 31.80 -6.11 -19.74
N THR A 735 31.35 -4.86 -19.73
CA THR A 735 30.66 -4.18 -18.63
C THR A 735 29.47 -3.37 -19.15
N ILE A 736 28.59 -2.94 -18.25
CA ILE A 736 27.63 -1.86 -18.50
C ILE A 736 28.37 -0.52 -18.48
N VAL A 737 28.26 0.24 -19.57
CA VAL A 737 28.87 1.56 -19.76
C VAL A 737 27.79 2.63 -19.63
N GLN A 738 27.40 2.92 -18.39
CA GLN A 738 26.38 3.88 -18.03
C GLN A 738 26.76 4.59 -16.73
N ARG A 739 26.59 5.92 -16.72
CA ARG A 739 26.95 6.78 -15.59
C ARG A 739 25.76 7.16 -14.71
N ASP A 740 24.55 7.21 -15.28
CA ASP A 740 23.35 7.59 -14.55
C ASP A 740 22.95 6.47 -13.58
N ALA A 741 23.27 6.67 -12.31
CA ALA A 741 22.90 5.80 -11.20
C ALA A 741 22.70 6.65 -9.94
N ILE A 742 21.90 6.17 -8.98
CA ILE A 742 21.79 6.79 -7.66
C ILE A 742 22.80 6.20 -6.69
N VAL A 743 23.12 4.90 -6.80
CA VAL A 743 23.96 4.10 -5.88
C VAL A 743 23.42 3.99 -4.46
N ASP A 744 23.06 5.13 -3.85
CA ASP A 744 22.44 5.25 -2.55
C ASP A 744 21.71 6.59 -2.39
N TRP A 745 20.74 6.63 -1.48
CA TRP A 745 19.94 7.82 -1.17
C TRP A 745 19.71 8.00 0.33
N PRO A 746 19.85 9.23 0.87
CA PRO A 746 20.18 10.48 0.19
C PRO A 746 21.66 10.58 -0.21
N ASP A 747 21.98 11.54 -1.09
CA ASP A 747 23.34 11.81 -1.58
C ASP A 747 24.40 11.90 -0.46
N SER A 748 24.01 12.38 0.72
CA SER A 748 24.87 12.50 1.90
C SER A 748 25.28 11.16 2.52
N GLN A 749 24.71 10.04 2.08
CA GLN A 749 24.96 8.68 2.59
C GLN A 749 25.70 7.77 1.60
N ARG A 750 26.22 8.32 0.48
CA ARG A 750 26.97 7.57 -0.54
C ARG A 750 28.43 7.26 -0.19
N ASP A 751 28.87 7.57 1.02
CA ASP A 751 30.28 7.42 1.43
C ASP A 751 31.27 8.08 0.43
N GLY A 752 30.87 9.19 -0.20
CA GLY A 752 31.71 9.90 -1.18
C GLY A 752 31.85 9.22 -2.55
N TYR A 753 30.97 8.27 -2.92
CA TYR A 753 31.01 7.53 -4.18
C TYR A 753 31.31 8.40 -5.42
N ARG A 754 32.28 7.98 -6.23
CA ARG A 754 32.74 8.65 -7.44
C ARG A 754 32.16 8.02 -8.70
N PHE A 755 31.18 8.69 -9.29
CA PHE A 755 30.51 8.21 -10.51
C PHE A 755 31.41 8.27 -11.75
N THR A 756 31.57 7.12 -12.42
CA THR A 756 32.25 6.95 -13.71
C THR A 756 31.32 6.34 -14.77
N ASP A 757 31.82 6.13 -15.98
CA ASP A 757 31.05 5.51 -17.06
C ASP A 757 30.88 4.00 -16.86
N GLN A 758 31.78 3.33 -16.15
CA GLN A 758 31.64 1.92 -15.76
C GLN A 758 31.47 1.85 -14.24
N ASN A 759 30.23 1.97 -13.76
CA ASN A 759 29.90 2.00 -12.34
C ASN A 759 29.88 0.58 -11.72
N THR A 760 30.56 0.38 -10.59
CA THR A 760 30.65 -0.92 -9.90
C THR A 760 29.31 -1.47 -9.43
N VAL A 761 28.48 -0.64 -8.78
CA VAL A 761 27.15 -1.04 -8.28
C VAL A 761 26.23 -1.44 -9.42
N LEU A 762 26.20 -0.64 -10.49
CA LEU A 762 25.38 -0.94 -11.67
C LEU A 762 25.80 -2.26 -12.34
N ASN A 763 27.11 -2.50 -12.47
CA ASN A 763 27.64 -3.75 -13.01
C ASN A 763 27.37 -4.96 -12.10
N ALA A 764 27.42 -4.78 -10.77
CA ALA A 764 27.04 -5.84 -9.83
C ALA A 764 25.56 -6.22 -9.95
N LEU A 765 24.68 -5.22 -10.07
CA LEU A 765 23.26 -5.46 -10.28
C LEU A 765 22.98 -6.11 -11.64
N ALA A 766 23.67 -5.68 -12.69
CA ALA A 766 23.58 -6.30 -14.02
C ALA A 766 23.98 -7.77 -13.99
N TYR A 767 25.09 -8.09 -13.30
CA TYR A 767 25.49 -9.48 -13.07
C TYR A 767 24.36 -10.31 -12.43
N SER A 768 23.77 -9.80 -11.35
CA SER A 768 22.66 -10.45 -10.63
C SER A 768 21.45 -10.67 -11.54
N ASN A 769 21.01 -9.63 -12.24
CA ASN A 769 19.84 -9.69 -13.11
C ASN A 769 20.02 -10.60 -14.33
N TYR A 770 21.20 -10.63 -14.96
CA TYR A 770 21.48 -11.62 -16.01
C TYR A 770 21.44 -13.05 -15.46
N ARG A 771 21.89 -13.31 -14.22
CA ARG A 771 21.76 -14.65 -13.60
C ARG A 771 20.31 -15.03 -13.29
N GLN A 772 19.51 -14.07 -12.84
CA GLN A 772 18.09 -14.28 -12.58
C GLN A 772 17.32 -14.52 -13.89
N MET A 773 17.55 -13.69 -14.91
CA MET A 773 16.96 -13.86 -16.24
C MET A 773 17.46 -15.13 -16.95
N GLU A 774 18.71 -15.57 -16.74
CA GLU A 774 19.15 -16.90 -17.16
C GLU A 774 18.23 -17.98 -16.56
N THR A 775 17.96 -17.90 -15.26
CA THR A 775 17.18 -18.91 -14.54
C THR A 775 15.71 -18.91 -15.00
N ILE A 776 15.11 -17.72 -15.15
CA ILE A 776 13.76 -17.54 -15.68
C ILE A 776 13.68 -18.08 -17.12
N ALA A 777 14.62 -17.71 -17.98
CA ALA A 777 14.65 -18.16 -19.37
C ALA A 777 14.74 -19.69 -19.47
N ARG A 778 15.51 -20.35 -18.58
CA ARG A 778 15.54 -21.82 -18.50
C ARG A 778 14.21 -22.42 -18.08
N GLU A 779 13.55 -21.87 -17.06
CA GLU A 779 12.25 -22.35 -16.57
C GLU A 779 11.19 -22.28 -17.68
N LEU A 780 11.20 -21.19 -18.45
CA LEU A 780 10.24 -20.94 -19.54
C LEU A 780 10.62 -21.62 -20.87
N GLY A 781 11.79 -22.25 -20.95
CA GLY A 781 12.26 -22.94 -22.16
C GLY A 781 12.93 -22.04 -23.21
N HIS A 782 13.24 -20.78 -22.90
CA HIS A 782 14.01 -19.84 -23.72
C HIS A 782 15.52 -20.14 -23.65
N THR A 783 15.92 -21.28 -24.19
CA THR A 783 17.29 -21.80 -24.08
C THR A 783 18.39 -20.89 -24.65
N SER A 784 18.15 -20.22 -25.79
CA SER A 784 19.12 -19.28 -26.38
C SER A 784 19.37 -18.07 -25.49
N ASP A 785 18.30 -17.43 -24.99
CA ASP A 785 18.38 -16.30 -24.07
C ASP A 785 19.12 -16.71 -22.78
N ALA A 786 18.83 -17.89 -22.24
CA ALA A 786 19.52 -18.41 -21.07
C ALA A 786 21.04 -18.57 -21.27
N GLU A 787 21.49 -19.00 -22.45
CA GLU A 787 22.91 -19.10 -22.77
C GLU A 787 23.58 -17.72 -22.91
N GLU A 788 22.90 -16.77 -23.55
CA GLU A 788 23.37 -15.39 -23.69
C GLU A 788 23.50 -14.69 -22.34
N PHE A 789 22.45 -14.72 -21.52
CA PHE A 789 22.45 -14.11 -20.19
C PHE A 789 23.53 -14.72 -19.30
N ARG A 790 23.71 -16.05 -19.35
CA ARG A 790 24.80 -16.73 -18.65
C ARG A 790 26.18 -16.21 -19.09
N ALA A 791 26.38 -16.02 -20.39
CA ALA A 791 27.66 -15.55 -20.93
C ALA A 791 27.95 -14.11 -20.48
N LYS A 792 26.98 -13.20 -20.62
CA LYS A 792 27.10 -11.81 -20.17
C LYS A 792 27.36 -11.71 -18.66
N ALA A 793 26.61 -12.45 -17.84
CA ALA A 793 26.82 -12.50 -16.40
C ALA A 793 28.26 -12.92 -16.04
N ARG A 794 28.79 -13.97 -16.69
CA ARG A 794 30.18 -14.40 -16.44
C ARG A 794 31.18 -13.32 -16.80
N THR A 795 31.04 -12.70 -17.97
CA THR A 795 31.95 -11.64 -18.43
C THR A 795 31.96 -10.46 -17.47
N ILE A 796 30.79 -9.99 -17.02
CA ILE A 796 30.68 -8.87 -16.07
C ILE A 796 31.32 -9.22 -14.73
N ARG A 797 31.03 -10.41 -14.18
CA ARG A 797 31.64 -10.87 -12.93
C ARG A 797 33.17 -10.93 -13.04
N ASP A 798 33.67 -11.50 -14.13
CA ASP A 798 35.10 -11.64 -14.35
C ASP A 798 35.76 -10.25 -14.50
N ALA A 799 35.10 -9.29 -15.15
CA ALA A 799 35.55 -7.91 -15.22
C ALA A 799 35.63 -7.26 -13.82
N LEU A 800 34.58 -7.38 -13.00
CA LEU A 800 34.56 -6.87 -11.62
C LEU A 800 35.72 -7.44 -10.80
N ASN A 801 35.93 -8.75 -10.82
CA ASN A 801 36.99 -9.41 -10.04
C ASN A 801 38.41 -9.14 -10.56
N THR A 802 38.60 -8.77 -11.83
CA THR A 802 39.93 -8.61 -12.41
C THR A 802 40.37 -7.15 -12.53
N ARG A 803 39.42 -6.23 -12.71
CA ARG A 803 39.72 -4.82 -13.02
C ARG A 803 39.23 -3.82 -11.97
N PHE A 804 38.15 -4.15 -11.25
CA PHE A 804 37.58 -3.26 -10.23
C PHE A 804 38.05 -3.59 -8.83
N TYR A 805 38.37 -4.87 -8.55
CA TYR A 805 38.89 -5.30 -7.27
C TYR A 805 40.33 -4.83 -7.03
N ASP A 806 40.56 -4.07 -5.97
CA ASP A 806 41.88 -3.71 -5.47
C ASP A 806 42.32 -4.70 -4.36
N PRO A 807 43.25 -5.64 -4.66
CA PRO A 807 43.73 -6.59 -3.67
C PRO A 807 44.53 -5.95 -2.52
N GLY A 808 45.06 -4.74 -2.70
CA GLY A 808 45.79 -4.00 -1.67
C GLY A 808 44.86 -3.40 -0.60
N GLN A 809 43.62 -3.08 -0.97
CA GLN A 809 42.58 -2.63 -0.05
C GLN A 809 41.66 -3.76 0.43
N GLY A 810 41.57 -4.85 -0.33
CA GLY A 810 40.56 -5.89 -0.09
C GLY A 810 39.15 -5.41 -0.48
N ALA A 811 39.03 -4.45 -1.39
CA ALA A 811 37.78 -3.76 -1.73
C ALA A 811 37.65 -3.58 -3.24
N TYR A 812 36.44 -3.31 -3.72
CA TYR A 812 36.23 -2.86 -5.10
C TYR A 812 36.27 -1.33 -5.18
N ASP A 813 36.88 -0.81 -6.25
CA ASP A 813 36.85 0.61 -6.62
C ASP A 813 35.43 1.03 -7.05
N ASP A 814 35.07 2.30 -6.89
CA ASP A 814 33.76 2.86 -7.29
C ASP A 814 33.46 2.70 -8.78
N GLY A 815 34.49 2.62 -9.63
CA GLY A 815 34.30 2.33 -11.04
C GLY A 815 35.51 2.62 -11.90
N LEU A 816 35.33 2.43 -13.21
CA LEU A 816 36.35 2.74 -14.22
C LEU A 816 35.83 3.82 -15.17
N ASP A 817 36.72 4.68 -15.66
CA ASP A 817 36.39 5.58 -16.78
C ASP A 817 36.38 4.82 -18.13
N ARG A 818 36.24 5.54 -19.25
CA ARG A 818 36.22 4.93 -20.59
C ARG A 818 37.55 4.33 -21.03
N ASP A 819 38.66 4.74 -20.40
CA ASP A 819 40.01 4.26 -20.69
C ASP A 819 40.45 3.17 -19.69
N ASP A 820 39.49 2.60 -18.95
CA ASP A 820 39.65 1.57 -17.94
C ASP A 820 40.52 1.98 -16.73
N VAL A 821 40.55 3.29 -16.43
CA VAL A 821 41.29 3.82 -15.27
C VAL A 821 40.40 3.83 -14.03
N PRO A 822 40.83 3.23 -12.89
CA PRO A 822 40.09 3.27 -11.63
C PRO A 822 40.03 4.66 -10.99
N THR A 823 39.02 4.90 -10.15
CA THR A 823 38.88 6.19 -9.45
C THR A 823 39.88 6.38 -8.31
N GLY A 824 40.45 5.28 -7.79
CA GLY A 824 41.25 5.23 -6.58
C GLY A 824 40.43 5.42 -5.30
N HIS A 825 39.09 5.34 -5.38
CA HIS A 825 38.18 5.50 -4.26
C HIS A 825 37.32 4.25 -4.08
N HIS A 826 37.01 3.93 -2.82
CA HIS A 826 36.40 2.66 -2.42
C HIS A 826 35.25 2.94 -1.45
N ALA A 827 34.19 3.61 -1.91
CA ALA A 827 32.98 3.75 -1.11
C ALA A 827 32.46 2.37 -0.70
N VAL A 828 31.88 2.24 0.49
CA VAL A 828 31.42 0.93 1.00
C VAL A 828 30.46 0.22 0.01
N HIS A 829 29.64 0.98 -0.71
CA HIS A 829 28.68 0.49 -1.73
C HIS A 829 29.36 -0.30 -2.84
N ALA A 830 30.53 0.14 -3.29
CA ALA A 830 31.30 -0.52 -4.34
C ALA A 830 31.68 -1.95 -3.93
N SER A 831 31.81 -2.23 -2.63
CA SER A 831 32.08 -3.58 -2.11
C SER A 831 30.84 -4.33 -1.66
N VAL A 832 29.84 -3.62 -1.10
CA VAL A 832 28.57 -4.20 -0.63
C VAL A 832 27.81 -4.88 -1.75
N PHE A 833 27.53 -4.18 -2.86
CA PHE A 833 26.68 -4.72 -3.92
C PHE A 833 27.31 -5.92 -4.65
N PRO A 834 28.60 -5.90 -5.06
CA PRO A 834 29.24 -7.10 -5.59
C PRO A 834 29.21 -8.27 -4.61
N SER A 835 29.46 -8.05 -3.33
CA SER A 835 29.45 -9.11 -2.32
C SER A 835 28.06 -9.71 -2.11
N ALA A 836 27.03 -8.87 -1.95
CA ALA A 836 25.64 -9.30 -1.81
C ALA A 836 25.17 -10.15 -2.99
N PHE A 837 25.56 -9.78 -4.21
CA PHE A 837 25.18 -10.52 -5.42
C PHE A 837 26.10 -11.69 -5.77
N GLY A 838 27.11 -12.00 -4.93
CA GLY A 838 27.98 -13.17 -5.12
C GLY A 838 29.02 -13.01 -6.23
N VAL A 839 29.49 -11.78 -6.49
CA VAL A 839 30.56 -11.50 -7.46
C VAL A 839 31.90 -12.10 -7.06
N PRO A 840 32.39 -11.99 -5.80
CA PRO A 840 33.71 -12.50 -5.44
C PRO A 840 33.75 -14.04 -5.56
N ASP A 841 34.55 -14.54 -6.50
CA ASP A 841 34.50 -15.93 -6.95
C ASP A 841 35.28 -16.94 -6.08
N ASP A 842 36.17 -16.46 -5.20
CA ASP A 842 36.93 -17.29 -4.26
C ASP A 842 36.74 -16.88 -2.79
N ALA A 843 37.01 -17.81 -1.87
CA ALA A 843 36.79 -17.61 -0.44
C ALA A 843 37.71 -16.55 0.18
N GLY A 844 38.93 -16.39 -0.34
CA GLY A 844 39.88 -15.39 0.14
C GLY A 844 39.40 -13.98 -0.20
N ARG A 845 38.97 -13.75 -1.45
CA ARG A 845 38.38 -12.46 -1.86
C ARG A 845 37.10 -12.16 -1.10
N ARG A 846 36.20 -13.14 -0.93
CA ARG A 846 34.96 -12.96 -0.14
C ARG A 846 35.27 -12.49 1.29
N GLY A 847 36.22 -13.13 1.96
CA GLY A 847 36.65 -12.74 3.31
C GLY A 847 37.25 -11.33 3.35
N ALA A 848 38.18 -11.02 2.45
CA ALA A 848 38.82 -9.69 2.42
C ALA A 848 37.81 -8.54 2.18
N VAL A 849 36.84 -8.75 1.29
CA VAL A 849 35.77 -7.79 1.01
C VAL A 849 34.84 -7.63 2.20
N ALA A 850 34.51 -8.71 2.89
CA ALA A 850 33.70 -8.66 4.10
C ALA A 850 34.42 -7.98 5.27
N ASP A 851 35.72 -8.25 5.46
CA ASP A 851 36.59 -7.52 6.41
C ASP A 851 36.58 -6.02 6.12
N TYR A 852 36.69 -5.64 4.83
CA TYR A 852 36.58 -4.23 4.43
C TYR A 852 35.23 -3.63 4.81
N ILE A 853 34.12 -4.26 4.41
CA ILE A 853 32.76 -3.79 4.72
C ILE A 853 32.57 -3.64 6.24
N SER A 854 32.96 -4.65 7.01
CA SER A 854 32.89 -4.66 8.47
C SER A 854 33.65 -3.49 9.10
N SER A 855 34.88 -3.22 8.61
CA SER A 855 35.70 -2.10 9.11
C SER A 855 35.09 -0.71 8.89
N ARG A 856 34.15 -0.58 7.95
CA ARG A 856 33.44 0.69 7.65
C ARG A 856 32.18 0.89 8.49
N GLY A 857 31.60 -0.19 9.03
CA GLY A 857 30.30 -0.17 9.70
C GLY A 857 29.15 0.22 8.77
N MET A 858 28.07 0.78 9.33
CA MET A 858 26.89 1.26 8.57
C MET A 858 27.17 2.61 7.86
N ALA A 859 28.19 2.64 6.99
CA ALA A 859 28.57 3.81 6.19
C ALA A 859 27.67 4.00 4.94
N CYS A 860 26.40 3.63 5.05
CA CYS A 860 25.43 3.73 3.96
C CYS A 860 24.04 4.07 4.50
N SER A 861 23.11 4.39 3.60
CA SER A 861 21.73 4.69 3.95
C SER A 861 20.94 3.44 4.32
N VAL A 862 19.70 3.68 4.75
CA VAL A 862 18.68 2.64 4.97
C VAL A 862 18.44 1.77 3.74
N TYR A 863 18.51 2.31 2.51
CA TYR A 863 18.33 1.55 1.27
C TYR A 863 19.45 0.52 1.06
N CYS A 864 20.70 0.91 1.28
CA CYS A 864 21.87 0.03 1.12
C CYS A 864 22.00 -0.98 2.28
N SER A 865 21.44 -0.69 3.45
CA SER A 865 21.63 -1.46 4.68
C SER A 865 21.32 -2.96 4.54
N GLY A 866 20.26 -3.31 3.80
CA GLY A 866 19.89 -4.71 3.58
C GLY A 866 20.93 -5.48 2.76
N PHE A 867 21.46 -4.87 1.69
CA PHE A 867 22.52 -5.45 0.88
C PHE A 867 23.83 -5.57 1.66
N LEU A 868 24.13 -4.60 2.53
CA LEU A 868 25.30 -4.65 3.41
C LEU A 868 25.22 -5.85 4.35
N LEU A 869 24.07 -6.05 5.00
CA LEU A 869 23.87 -7.20 5.90
C LEU A 869 23.93 -8.53 5.13
N GLU A 870 23.30 -8.60 3.94
CA GLU A 870 23.37 -9.76 3.06
C GLU A 870 24.82 -10.09 2.66
N ALA A 871 25.63 -9.08 2.32
CA ALA A 871 27.05 -9.25 2.02
C ALA A 871 27.85 -9.85 3.18
N LEU A 872 27.61 -9.39 4.41
CA LEU A 872 28.29 -9.92 5.60
C LEU A 872 27.87 -11.36 5.91
N TYR A 873 26.56 -11.65 5.90
CA TYR A 873 26.07 -13.03 6.11
C TYR A 873 26.52 -13.97 5.00
N GLY A 874 26.54 -13.54 3.74
CA GLY A 874 27.03 -14.34 2.61
C GLY A 874 28.51 -14.74 2.74
N ALA A 875 29.30 -13.95 3.48
CA ALA A 875 30.72 -14.19 3.72
C ALA A 875 31.03 -14.90 5.05
N GLY A 876 30.03 -15.19 5.90
CA GLY A 876 30.26 -15.82 7.21
C GLY A 876 30.42 -14.83 8.38
N HIS A 877 30.24 -13.53 8.17
CA HIS A 877 30.46 -12.46 9.15
C HIS A 877 29.20 -12.20 10.01
N GLY A 878 28.62 -13.27 10.57
CA GLY A 878 27.36 -13.18 11.30
C GLY A 878 27.43 -12.33 12.58
N GLN A 879 28.60 -12.21 13.23
CA GLN A 879 28.77 -11.33 14.38
C GLN A 879 28.73 -9.86 13.96
N ASP A 880 29.49 -9.49 12.92
CA ASP A 880 29.54 -8.10 12.44
C ASP A 880 28.15 -7.62 12.00
N ALA A 881 27.37 -8.48 11.33
CA ALA A 881 26.01 -8.17 10.93
C ALA A 881 25.07 -7.99 12.14
N LEU A 882 25.23 -8.80 13.20
CA LEU A 882 24.47 -8.68 14.44
C LEU A 882 24.78 -7.35 15.16
N ASP A 883 26.06 -6.98 15.23
CA ASP A 883 26.50 -5.72 15.84
C ASP A 883 25.89 -4.51 15.10
N LEU A 884 25.75 -4.58 13.77
CA LEU A 884 25.08 -3.54 12.98
C LEU A 884 23.57 -3.51 13.18
N LEU A 885 22.90 -4.67 13.23
CA LEU A 885 21.46 -4.78 13.51
C LEU A 885 21.08 -4.18 14.86
N THR A 886 21.97 -4.28 15.85
CA THR A 886 21.75 -3.85 17.24
C THR A 886 22.54 -2.60 17.61
N SER A 887 23.10 -1.90 16.61
CA SER A 887 23.87 -0.68 16.82
C SER A 887 23.02 0.43 17.44
N THR A 888 23.57 1.08 18.46
CA THR A 888 23.01 2.28 19.09
C THR A 888 23.55 3.59 18.46
N GLY A 889 24.30 3.49 17.36
CA GLY A 889 24.79 4.65 16.62
C GLY A 889 23.67 5.33 15.82
N THR A 890 23.91 6.55 15.35
CA THR A 890 22.93 7.34 14.58
C THR A 890 22.46 6.63 13.30
N ASN A 891 23.32 5.83 12.67
CA ASN A 891 22.97 4.99 11.52
C ASN A 891 22.48 3.61 11.99
N GLY A 892 21.35 3.58 12.69
CA GLY A 892 20.79 2.35 13.24
C GLY A 892 19.30 2.43 13.55
N TRP A 893 18.63 1.29 13.58
CA TRP A 893 17.19 1.20 13.85
C TRP A 893 16.83 1.56 15.31
N LEU A 894 17.71 1.25 16.27
CA LEU A 894 17.50 1.64 17.66
C LEU A 894 17.52 3.17 17.81
N HIS A 895 18.37 3.88 17.06
CA HIS A 895 18.36 5.34 17.03
C HIS A 895 17.02 5.90 16.54
N MET A 896 16.44 5.34 15.47
CA MET A 896 15.10 5.75 15.00
C MET A 896 14.04 5.61 16.11
N LEU A 897 14.06 4.49 16.84
CA LEU A 897 13.16 4.25 17.96
C LEU A 897 13.39 5.24 19.11
N ASP A 898 14.65 5.54 19.43
CA ASP A 898 15.04 6.44 20.52
C ASP A 898 14.61 7.90 20.25
N ILE A 899 14.60 8.32 18.98
CA ILE A 899 14.08 9.64 18.58
C ILE A 899 12.55 9.63 18.35
N GLY A 900 11.87 8.53 18.66
CA GLY A 900 10.42 8.45 18.74
C GLY A 900 9.69 8.10 17.43
N ALA A 901 10.39 7.52 16.45
CA ALA A 901 9.79 7.06 15.20
C ALA A 901 8.69 6.01 15.47
N GLY A 902 7.54 6.15 14.79
CA GLY A 902 6.43 5.19 14.85
C GLY A 902 6.43 4.13 13.75
N ALA A 903 7.18 4.38 12.67
CA ALA A 903 7.50 3.47 11.58
C ALA A 903 8.87 3.87 11.01
N THR A 904 9.48 3.03 10.19
CA THR A 904 10.83 3.27 9.68
C THR A 904 10.92 4.54 8.80
N GLY A 905 12.08 5.20 8.82
CA GLY A 905 12.30 6.49 8.18
C GLY A 905 12.87 6.43 6.76
N GLU A 906 12.71 7.52 6.01
CA GLU A 906 13.37 7.71 4.69
C GLU A 906 14.90 7.82 4.82
N ALA A 907 15.40 8.24 5.97
CA ALA A 907 16.82 8.28 6.33
C ALA A 907 16.98 7.89 7.81
N TRP A 908 18.22 7.70 8.28
CA TRP A 908 18.46 7.33 9.67
C TRP A 908 18.09 8.44 10.66
N ASP A 909 18.36 9.69 10.29
CA ASP A 909 18.18 10.86 11.16
C ASP A 909 17.68 12.09 10.39
N PRO A 910 16.76 12.91 10.96
CA PRO A 910 16.29 14.14 10.33
C PRO A 910 17.38 15.17 10.01
N GLY A 911 18.53 15.11 10.68
CA GLY A 911 19.72 15.92 10.39
C GLY A 911 20.43 15.52 9.10
N GLN A 912 20.24 14.29 8.61
CA GLN A 912 20.76 13.81 7.32
C GLN A 912 19.84 14.18 6.16
N LYS A 913 18.52 14.29 6.45
CA LYS A 913 17.50 14.66 5.47
C LYS A 913 16.36 15.46 6.11
N SER A 914 16.35 16.76 5.83
CA SER A 914 15.46 17.72 6.49
C SER A 914 13.97 17.58 6.14
N ASN A 915 13.65 16.97 5.00
CA ASN A 915 12.29 16.74 4.51
C ASN A 915 11.90 15.24 4.50
N MET A 916 12.49 14.44 5.38
CA MET A 916 12.22 13.00 5.48
C MET A 916 10.81 12.67 6.01
N THR A 917 10.39 11.43 5.77
CA THR A 917 9.13 10.84 6.23
C THR A 917 9.38 9.72 7.25
N TRP A 918 8.38 9.44 8.11
CA TRP A 918 8.40 8.34 9.09
C TRP A 918 7.37 7.28 8.73
N SER A 919 7.44 6.85 7.47
CA SER A 919 6.51 5.92 6.85
C SER A 919 7.13 5.17 5.67
N HIS A 920 8.45 4.93 5.71
CA HIS A 920 9.24 4.50 4.55
C HIS A 920 9.65 3.02 4.65
N PRO A 921 9.07 2.12 3.84
CA PRO A 921 9.30 0.67 3.97
C PRO A 921 10.71 0.22 3.56
N TRP A 922 11.48 0.99 2.82
CA TRP A 922 12.83 0.57 2.38
C TRP A 922 13.86 0.42 3.52
N ALA A 923 13.51 0.87 4.72
CA ALA A 923 14.32 0.75 5.92
C ALA A 923 13.94 -0.51 6.72
N THR A 924 13.17 -1.44 6.13
CA THR A 924 12.66 -2.64 6.81
C THR A 924 13.55 -3.87 6.67
N ALA A 925 14.78 -3.72 6.20
CA ALA A 925 15.71 -4.84 5.95
C ALA A 925 15.76 -5.93 7.06
N PRO A 926 15.79 -5.60 8.37
CA PRO A 926 15.74 -6.60 9.42
C PRO A 926 14.58 -7.61 9.32
N ALA A 927 13.44 -7.23 8.75
CA ALA A 927 12.28 -8.11 8.58
C ALA A 927 12.57 -9.33 7.71
N TYR A 928 13.38 -9.17 6.65
CA TYR A 928 13.76 -10.28 5.77
C TYR A 928 15.17 -10.80 6.05
N VAL A 929 16.14 -9.94 6.40
CA VAL A 929 17.53 -10.35 6.63
C VAL A 929 17.64 -11.34 7.78
N ILE A 930 16.85 -11.17 8.84
CA ILE A 930 16.89 -12.09 9.98
C ILE A 930 16.44 -13.51 9.57
N PRO A 931 15.22 -13.74 9.06
CA PRO A 931 14.83 -15.09 8.63
C PRO A 931 15.66 -15.62 7.44
N ARG A 932 15.98 -14.77 6.46
CA ARG A 932 16.69 -15.18 5.23
C ARG A 932 18.16 -15.46 5.48
N ASP A 933 18.88 -14.53 6.09
CA ASP A 933 20.35 -14.50 6.09
C ASP A 933 20.93 -14.91 7.45
N MET A 934 20.36 -14.42 8.56
CA MET A 934 20.78 -14.80 9.92
C MET A 934 20.38 -16.23 10.28
N TYR A 935 19.17 -16.66 9.93
CA TYR A 935 18.74 -18.06 10.11
C TYR A 935 18.97 -18.92 8.86
N GLY A 936 19.28 -18.29 7.72
CA GLY A 936 19.64 -18.98 6.48
C GLY A 936 18.47 -19.73 5.85
N ILE A 937 17.22 -19.24 5.97
CA ILE A 937 16.02 -19.92 5.45
C ILE A 937 15.73 -19.47 4.02
N GLU A 938 16.26 -20.19 3.05
CA GLU A 938 16.19 -19.81 1.63
C GLU A 938 15.75 -20.98 0.73
N PRO A 939 14.86 -20.74 -0.25
CA PRO A 939 14.43 -21.79 -1.18
C PRO A 939 15.59 -22.19 -2.09
N THR A 940 15.85 -23.50 -2.21
CA THR A 940 16.78 -24.06 -3.21
C THR A 940 16.05 -24.57 -4.44
N SER A 941 14.72 -24.47 -4.43
CA SER A 941 13.82 -24.72 -5.55
C SER A 941 12.57 -23.85 -5.38
N PRO A 942 11.94 -23.40 -6.47
CA PRO A 942 10.73 -22.58 -6.41
C PRO A 942 9.62 -23.20 -5.54
N GLY A 943 8.95 -22.37 -4.74
CA GLY A 943 7.83 -22.77 -3.89
C GLY A 943 8.23 -23.57 -2.64
N TYR A 944 9.48 -23.46 -2.16
CA TYR A 944 9.97 -24.14 -0.94
C TYR A 944 9.84 -25.67 -0.93
N ALA A 945 9.77 -26.31 -2.11
CA ALA A 945 9.81 -27.78 -2.17
C ALA A 945 11.11 -28.33 -1.56
N THR A 946 12.21 -27.62 -1.81
CA THR A 946 13.49 -27.77 -1.11
C THR A 946 14.01 -26.41 -0.68
N PHE A 947 14.72 -26.37 0.45
CA PHE A 947 15.29 -25.14 1.01
C PHE A 947 16.50 -25.44 1.90
N GLN A 948 17.26 -24.41 2.25
CA GLN A 948 18.35 -24.48 3.22
C GLN A 948 17.96 -23.86 4.56
N VAL A 949 18.69 -24.25 5.61
CA VAL A 949 18.70 -23.61 6.93
C VAL A 949 20.17 -23.51 7.37
N LYS A 950 20.70 -22.30 7.42
CA LYS A 950 22.12 -22.03 7.73
C LYS A 950 22.25 -20.90 8.76
N PRO A 951 22.05 -21.16 10.07
CA PRO A 951 22.08 -20.12 11.09
C PRO A 951 23.47 -19.50 11.30
N GLN A 952 23.55 -18.19 11.44
CA GLN A 952 24.77 -17.38 11.61
C GLN A 952 24.56 -16.35 12.72
N THR A 953 24.29 -16.83 13.93
CA THR A 953 23.59 -16.05 14.96
C THR A 953 24.49 -15.16 15.83
N GLY A 954 25.75 -14.92 15.43
CA GLY A 954 26.74 -14.23 16.27
C GLY A 954 26.87 -14.86 17.66
N ASP A 955 27.03 -14.04 18.69
CA ASP A 955 27.23 -14.40 20.09
C ASP A 955 25.91 -14.66 20.86
N GLN A 956 24.76 -14.57 20.20
CA GLN A 956 23.45 -14.87 20.78
C GLN A 956 23.42 -16.24 21.50
N ARG A 957 22.75 -16.31 22.65
CA ARG A 957 22.65 -17.53 23.47
C ARG A 957 21.53 -18.45 23.01
N PHE A 958 20.40 -17.90 22.62
CA PHE A 958 19.26 -18.63 22.09
C PHE A 958 18.39 -17.71 21.25
N GLY A 959 17.54 -18.29 20.42
CA GLY A 959 16.55 -17.55 19.63
C GLY A 959 15.75 -18.48 18.74
N SER A 960 14.66 -17.96 18.18
CA SER A 960 13.85 -18.65 17.18
C SER A 960 13.24 -17.69 16.18
N VAL A 961 13.05 -18.13 14.94
CA VAL A 961 12.28 -17.40 13.92
C VAL A 961 11.25 -18.33 13.28
N THR A 962 10.08 -17.78 12.92
CA THR A 962 9.10 -18.45 12.06
C THR A 962 8.97 -17.71 10.73
N LEU A 963 8.87 -18.48 9.65
CA LEU A 963 8.70 -18.01 8.28
C LEU A 963 7.45 -18.67 7.66
N PRO A 964 6.39 -17.91 7.36
CA PRO A 964 5.24 -18.44 6.63
C PRO A 964 5.62 -18.69 5.16
N THR A 965 5.18 -19.82 4.58
CA THR A 965 5.43 -20.17 3.17
C THR A 965 4.19 -20.80 2.52
N VAL A 966 4.20 -20.92 1.19
CA VAL A 966 3.13 -21.64 0.45
C VAL A 966 3.00 -23.13 0.82
N LYS A 967 3.96 -23.69 1.55
CA LYS A 967 3.95 -25.08 2.05
C LYS A 967 3.48 -25.18 3.50
N GLY A 968 3.37 -24.07 4.21
CA GLY A 968 3.20 -23.98 5.66
C GLY A 968 4.41 -23.32 6.32
N THR A 969 4.34 -23.13 7.63
CA THR A 969 5.37 -22.43 8.40
C THR A 969 6.65 -23.26 8.53
N ILE A 970 7.79 -22.65 8.21
CA ILE A 970 9.12 -23.13 8.60
C ILE A 970 9.48 -22.43 9.90
N ALA A 971 9.91 -23.18 10.92
CA ALA A 971 10.44 -22.59 12.15
C ALA A 971 11.85 -23.10 12.43
N VAL A 972 12.72 -22.21 12.89
CA VAL A 972 14.10 -22.54 13.26
C VAL A 972 14.38 -21.94 14.62
N SER A 973 15.01 -22.71 15.50
CA SER A 973 15.51 -22.26 16.79
C SER A 973 16.94 -22.72 17.00
N PHE A 974 17.65 -22.04 17.90
CA PHE A 974 18.96 -22.47 18.34
C PHE A 974 19.14 -22.25 19.84
N HIS A 975 20.05 -23.02 20.43
CA HIS A 975 20.51 -22.84 21.79
C HIS A 975 22.01 -23.14 21.86
N ARG A 976 22.77 -22.19 22.40
CA ARG A 976 24.22 -22.31 22.59
C ARG A 976 24.53 -22.87 23.98
N SER A 977 25.30 -23.95 24.00
CA SER A 977 25.79 -24.61 25.23
C SER A 977 27.31 -24.69 25.20
N GLY A 978 27.98 -23.67 25.74
CA GLY A 978 29.43 -23.50 25.55
C GLY A 978 29.73 -22.98 24.16
N ASP A 979 30.63 -23.65 23.44
CA ASP A 979 30.98 -23.41 22.03
C ASP A 979 30.03 -24.13 21.04
N ARG A 980 29.31 -25.16 21.51
CA ARG A 980 28.34 -25.90 20.70
C ARG A 980 27.06 -25.10 20.50
N GLN A 981 26.57 -25.09 19.25
CA GLN A 981 25.24 -24.59 18.90
C GLN A 981 24.34 -25.76 18.47
N ASP A 982 23.24 -25.94 19.20
CA ASP A 982 22.21 -26.93 18.93
C ASP A 982 21.04 -26.27 18.20
N LEU A 983 20.41 -26.97 17.25
CA LEU A 983 19.35 -26.42 16.39
C LEU A 983 18.04 -27.21 16.56
N GLY A 984 16.91 -26.51 16.58
CA GLY A 984 15.59 -27.09 16.40
C GLY A 984 14.99 -26.60 15.09
N VAL A 985 14.38 -27.49 14.31
CA VAL A 985 13.71 -27.13 13.05
C VAL A 985 12.33 -27.76 12.96
N GLN A 986 11.35 -27.01 12.48
CA GLN A 986 10.02 -27.47 12.10
C GLN A 986 9.87 -27.28 10.60
N MET A 987 9.78 -28.39 9.87
CA MET A 987 9.67 -28.40 8.42
C MET A 987 8.23 -28.76 8.00
N PRO A 988 7.57 -27.96 7.14
CA PRO A 988 6.22 -28.24 6.69
C PRO A 988 6.16 -29.51 5.83
N GLY A 989 4.99 -30.14 5.76
CA GLY A 989 4.80 -31.34 4.96
C GLY A 989 5.06 -31.12 3.47
N ASN A 990 5.46 -32.19 2.79
CA ASN A 990 5.82 -32.19 1.37
C ASN A 990 7.01 -31.27 1.03
N THR A 991 7.94 -31.12 1.96
CA THR A 991 9.19 -30.37 1.76
C THR A 991 10.41 -31.16 2.21
N THR A 992 11.61 -30.67 1.86
CA THR A 992 12.87 -31.18 2.40
C THR A 992 13.88 -30.05 2.59
N GLY A 993 14.43 -29.93 3.78
CA GLY A 993 15.46 -28.94 4.11
C GLY A 993 16.88 -29.53 4.12
N THR A 994 17.88 -28.69 3.84
CA THR A 994 19.29 -28.95 4.14
C THR A 994 19.71 -28.06 5.30
N VAL A 995 19.96 -28.65 6.47
CA VAL A 995 20.30 -27.93 7.70
C VAL A 995 21.82 -27.97 7.93
N SER A 996 22.45 -26.81 8.04
CA SER A 996 23.88 -26.66 8.25
C SER A 996 24.20 -26.46 9.72
N VAL A 997 24.70 -27.48 10.40
CA VAL A 997 25.04 -27.45 11.83
C VAL A 997 26.47 -26.92 12.01
N PRO A 998 26.69 -25.83 12.78
CA PRO A 998 28.04 -25.36 13.11
C PRO A 998 28.82 -26.41 13.92
N VAL A 999 30.11 -26.53 13.63
CA VAL A 999 31.04 -27.41 14.31
C VAL A 999 32.10 -26.55 15.00
N PRO A 1000 32.24 -26.63 16.33
CA PRO A 1000 33.27 -25.88 17.04
C PRO A 1000 34.68 -26.21 16.55
N GLU A 1001 35.59 -25.25 16.67
CA GLU A 1001 37.01 -25.43 16.35
C GLU A 1001 37.62 -26.58 17.17
N GLY A 1002 38.46 -27.42 16.55
CA GLY A 1002 39.03 -28.61 17.20
C GLY A 1002 38.10 -29.83 17.28
N HIS A 1003 36.91 -29.76 16.65
CA HIS A 1003 35.95 -30.86 16.54
C HIS A 1003 35.79 -31.35 15.10
N GLU A 1004 36.88 -31.48 14.33
CA GLU A 1004 36.85 -31.86 12.90
C GLU A 1004 36.21 -33.24 12.66
N GLY A 1005 36.35 -34.14 13.64
CA GLY A 1005 35.72 -35.48 13.64
C GLY A 1005 34.26 -35.52 14.13
N ALA A 1006 33.61 -34.37 14.35
CA ALA A 1006 32.22 -34.32 14.83
C ALA A 1006 31.25 -35.06 13.89
N VAL A 1007 30.26 -35.70 14.50
CA VAL A 1007 29.11 -36.31 13.83
C VAL A 1007 27.87 -35.52 14.23
N VAL A 1008 26.97 -35.28 13.27
CA VAL A 1008 25.67 -34.67 13.56
C VAL A 1008 24.68 -35.75 13.97
N PHE A 1009 23.94 -35.48 15.03
CA PHE A 1009 22.82 -36.28 15.50
C PHE A 1009 21.52 -35.58 15.11
N VAL A 1010 20.60 -36.32 14.50
CA VAL A 1010 19.22 -35.89 14.26
C VAL A 1010 18.33 -36.70 15.20
N ASP A 1011 17.64 -36.02 16.11
CA ASP A 1011 16.80 -36.62 17.15
C ASP A 1011 17.55 -37.66 18.02
N GLY A 1012 18.85 -37.44 18.21
CA GLY A 1012 19.76 -38.31 18.96
C GLY A 1012 20.32 -39.49 18.17
N SER A 1013 19.97 -39.63 16.89
CA SER A 1013 20.53 -40.67 16.00
C SER A 1013 21.64 -40.08 15.13
N PRO A 1014 22.83 -40.70 15.02
CA PRO A 1014 23.91 -40.18 14.18
C PRO A 1014 23.51 -40.25 12.70
N VAL A 1015 23.70 -39.14 11.99
CA VAL A 1015 23.42 -39.02 10.55
C VAL A 1015 24.68 -38.56 9.83
N ARG A 1016 24.94 -39.15 8.65
CA ARG A 1016 26.04 -38.72 7.80
C ARG A 1016 25.66 -37.40 7.13
N GLY A 1017 26.47 -36.37 7.34
CA GLY A 1017 26.37 -35.09 6.64
C GLY A 1017 27.54 -34.83 5.70
N GLU A 1018 27.44 -33.76 4.94
CA GLU A 1018 28.50 -33.22 4.10
C GLU A 1018 29.20 -32.08 4.84
N ARG A 1019 30.53 -32.15 4.98
CA ARG A 1019 31.30 -31.11 5.66
C ARG A 1019 31.58 -29.97 4.68
N ASP A 1020 31.23 -28.76 5.09
CA ASP A 1020 31.51 -27.51 4.40
C ASP A 1020 32.15 -26.54 5.41
N GLY A 1021 33.48 -26.40 5.32
CA GLY A 1021 34.26 -25.63 6.29
C GLY A 1021 34.04 -26.06 7.74
N ASP A 1022 33.59 -25.11 8.55
CA ASP A 1022 33.25 -25.26 9.96
C ASP A 1022 31.83 -25.82 10.19
N ARG A 1023 31.14 -26.32 9.16
CA ARG A 1023 29.77 -26.83 9.27
C ARG A 1023 29.61 -28.23 8.71
N ILE A 1024 28.56 -28.92 9.15
CA ILE A 1024 28.09 -30.18 8.58
C ILE A 1024 26.65 -30.01 8.12
N ALA A 1025 26.40 -30.16 6.82
CA ALA A 1025 25.09 -30.10 6.20
C ALA A 1025 24.40 -31.46 6.24
N VAL A 1026 23.15 -31.49 6.71
CA VAL A 1026 22.32 -32.71 6.81
C VAL A 1026 20.96 -32.47 6.17
N ARG A 1027 20.51 -33.43 5.36
CA ARG A 1027 19.17 -33.40 4.75
C ARG A 1027 18.11 -33.88 5.75
N VAL A 1028 17.06 -33.10 5.92
CA VAL A 1028 15.97 -33.32 6.88
C VAL A 1028 14.62 -33.18 6.16
N ASP A 1029 13.77 -34.20 6.26
CA ASP A 1029 12.42 -34.16 5.68
C ASP A 1029 11.44 -33.39 6.58
N ALA A 1030 10.16 -33.32 6.19
CA ALA A 1030 9.10 -32.74 6.99
C ALA A 1030 9.00 -33.32 8.42
N GLY A 1031 8.73 -32.44 9.39
CA GLY A 1031 8.63 -32.79 10.81
C GLY A 1031 9.37 -31.83 11.73
N CYS A 1032 9.26 -32.09 13.02
CA CYS A 1032 10.03 -31.44 14.08
C CYS A 1032 11.31 -32.25 14.33
N HIS A 1033 12.47 -31.61 14.24
CA HIS A 1033 13.76 -32.26 14.42
C HIS A 1033 14.72 -31.43 15.27
N VAL A 1034 15.52 -32.09 16.09
CA VAL A 1034 16.64 -31.50 16.82
C VAL A 1034 17.95 -31.98 16.20
N LEU A 1035 18.83 -31.03 15.85
CA LEU A 1035 20.15 -31.29 15.27
C LEU A 1035 21.25 -30.78 16.20
N SER A 1036 22.26 -31.61 16.46
CA SER A 1036 23.37 -31.28 17.35
C SER A 1036 24.61 -32.10 17.03
N THR A 1037 25.80 -31.61 17.42
CA THR A 1037 27.02 -32.43 17.48
C THR A 1037 27.09 -33.33 18.73
N SER A 1038 26.02 -33.35 19.55
CA SER A 1038 25.85 -34.21 20.72
C SER A 1038 24.56 -35.04 20.64
N GLY A 1039 24.67 -36.36 20.83
CA GLY A 1039 23.52 -37.27 20.90
C GLY A 1039 22.82 -37.33 22.26
N ALA A 1040 23.14 -36.42 23.19
CA ALA A 1040 22.63 -36.47 24.56
C ALA A 1040 21.12 -36.21 24.63
N ALA A 1041 20.43 -36.98 25.47
CA ALA A 1041 18.98 -36.83 25.68
C ALA A 1041 18.59 -35.43 26.22
N SER A 1042 19.50 -34.75 26.94
CA SER A 1042 19.28 -33.38 27.41
C SER A 1042 19.16 -32.36 26.29
N VAL A 1043 19.81 -32.58 25.13
CA VAL A 1043 19.71 -31.70 23.96
C VAL A 1043 18.39 -31.96 23.24
N ARG A 1044 18.04 -33.23 23.02
CA ARG A 1044 16.78 -33.61 22.35
C ARG A 1044 15.54 -33.12 23.10
N ASN A 1045 15.60 -33.04 24.42
CA ASN A 1045 14.49 -32.62 25.26
C ASN A 1045 14.56 -31.13 25.65
N ASP A 1046 15.41 -30.34 24.99
CA ASP A 1046 15.53 -28.92 25.29
C ASP A 1046 14.28 -28.16 24.82
N ASP A 1047 13.56 -27.54 25.75
CA ASP A 1047 12.35 -26.76 25.46
C ASP A 1047 12.64 -25.54 24.57
N ARG A 1048 13.87 -24.99 24.58
CA ARG A 1048 14.25 -23.88 23.69
C ARG A 1048 14.34 -24.31 22.23
N LEU A 1049 14.67 -25.58 21.99
CA LEU A 1049 14.78 -26.15 20.64
C LEU A 1049 13.44 -26.73 20.17
N THR A 1050 12.72 -27.38 21.07
CA THR A 1050 11.46 -28.10 20.73
C THR A 1050 10.21 -27.24 20.88
N GLY A 1051 10.31 -26.07 21.51
CA GLY A 1051 9.18 -25.15 21.71
C GLY A 1051 8.52 -24.69 20.40
N ILE A 1052 9.30 -24.57 19.33
CA ILE A 1052 8.80 -24.24 17.98
C ILE A 1052 7.83 -25.30 17.43
N CYS A 1053 7.90 -26.54 17.92
CA CYS A 1053 7.11 -27.66 17.43
C CYS A 1053 5.72 -27.75 18.06
N ARG A 1054 5.48 -27.04 19.17
CA ARG A 1054 4.16 -26.99 19.83
C ARG A 1054 3.19 -26.01 19.17
N LYS A 1055 3.69 -25.15 18.28
CA LYS A 1055 2.91 -24.13 17.56
C LYS A 1055 2.45 -24.56 16.16
N GLY A 1056 2.87 -25.73 15.68
CA GLY A 1056 2.65 -26.20 14.30
C GLY A 1056 1.62 -27.32 14.12
N ASN A 1057 0.71 -27.53 15.09
CA ASN A 1057 -0.37 -28.52 15.00
C ASN A 1057 -1.71 -27.90 14.62
#